data_AF-B6Y7Y0-F1
#
_entry.id   AF-B6Y7Y0-F1
#
_cell.length_a   1.000
_cell.length_b   1.000
_cell.length_c   1.000
_cell.angle_alpha   90.00
_cell.angle_beta   90.00
_cell.angle_gamma   90.00
#
_symmetry.space_group_name_H-M   'P 1'
#
loop_
_entity.id
_entity.type
_entity.pdbx_description
1 polymer ?
#
loop_
_entity_poly.entity_id
_entity_poly.type
_entity_poly.pdbx_seq_one_letter_code
_entity_poly.pdbx_strand_id
1 'polypeptide(L)'
;MIRKYRRKLHEKKISSSQYIPYGPAQRVNHNNHTKKSDSMLSLDQLKESLPNVEWASVVVNWFASSLNIKDCKIYPAVEFQDDSAIVPDDWQVGNITRDNAQLISKDDNGNPRYGGTVSDAALIRYIEELHSRGYKVMLYPMFLLDTKNKEWRGKLGGTPQDISDFFENRYSKFIGHYTSIAKQTKVEGFIIGSEFAQLTRVKDVEGNYPAVAELVKVAKQVKLQLGKEVNVTYAADWSEYHSYDGWYNMDELWSSEFIDVVGIDAYFPLTDGEEPPFGYSAEDVAGGWSSGVGYDYFYDYSKSDPEKIKYNDSEYAWKNIEKWWSEVHVNPGGSKTKWQPKMKKIWFTEYGFPSMNGCTNEPNVFVDKGSIESKYPRYSNGEVSFLSQKTAIEGTLKKWQSSEMVEKMFLWAWDARPFPYFPNLCDMWADCHNWQTGHWIQGKISQLNVSDVLSDLLQKVGLKGDQFDTSDVKGLLSGYVINDQQPVRSIIKMLRRCYFFDVVEQNSKLKFIQKGRGVKTEIPIGEMVTNNVAKLVNISQLDLNSKVNVVYFNRNFGYPIDVKYAELPKQGNAATVEIPLIMEEGEAQNIAEVLLYSSWQERNVYNFKLPIKYAWLLPSDVIAISDGEKRHTMRIIKTKFESMSIQVMGVGYDPSIYKLSFPSTRSLMLKEYPPSHISKSIVEMIDLPHIKGNIASFTLISEEEGWKGATLFISYDDKNYKPIASANIQSTYGYVIEFTDEGITVVLRFGKLDVMNPTVLALVGKEVIKFQSAKLIDKNKYKLSGLIRGQKGTKKYEHTAGEKFVLLDHSIISFEVQRGKKFYLKAVTYGDSLDNTKAKLLIKNFS
;
A
#
# COMPACT_ATOMS: atom_id res chain seq x y z
N MET A 1 2.57 2.09 23.78
CA MET A 1 2.22 3.52 23.56
C MET A 1 3.20 4.12 22.53
N ILE A 2 3.08 3.73 21.25
CA ILE A 2 3.96 4.15 20.16
C ILE A 2 3.61 5.60 19.81
N ARG A 3 4.36 6.55 20.37
CA ARG A 3 4.13 7.99 20.17
C ARG A 3 4.73 8.42 18.83
N LYS A 4 3.99 9.29 18.13
CA LYS A 4 4.38 10.08 16.93
C LYS A 4 5.89 10.29 16.84
N TYR A 5 6.53 9.81 15.77
CA TYR A 5 7.95 10.06 15.57
C TYR A 5 8.12 11.44 14.96
N ARG A 6 8.90 12.24 15.64
CA ARG A 6 9.29 13.57 15.21
C ARG A 6 10.81 13.54 15.01
N ARG A 7 11.28 14.15 13.94
CA ARG A 7 12.65 14.65 13.83
C ARG A 7 12.89 15.49 15.09
N LYS A 8 13.78 15.03 15.95
CA LYS A 8 14.21 15.71 17.17
C LYS A 8 14.71 17.08 16.77
N LEU A 9 14.30 18.04 17.58
CA LEU A 9 14.79 19.41 17.54
C LEU A 9 16.33 19.36 17.62
N HIS A 10 17.05 20.21 16.88
CA HIS A 10 18.48 20.30 17.10
C HIS A 10 18.71 20.61 18.59
N GLU A 11 19.61 19.88 19.26
CA GLU A 11 19.85 20.07 20.69
C GLU A 11 21.19 20.76 20.90
N LYS A 12 21.21 21.82 21.72
CA LYS A 12 22.46 22.47 22.13
C LYS A 12 22.76 22.07 23.57
N LYS A 13 23.94 21.51 23.78
CA LYS A 13 24.47 21.25 25.13
C LYS A 13 24.72 22.59 25.82
N ILE A 14 24.11 22.78 26.99
CA ILE A 14 24.24 24.02 27.79
C ILE A 14 24.96 23.80 29.12
N SER A 15 25.11 22.54 29.56
CA SER A 15 25.92 22.15 30.70
C SER A 15 26.39 20.71 30.54
N SER A 16 27.13 20.15 31.50
CA SER A 16 27.58 18.75 31.47
C SER A 16 26.43 17.74 31.36
N SER A 17 25.19 18.10 31.77
CA SER A 17 24.02 17.21 31.83
C SER A 17 22.73 17.76 31.20
N GLN A 18 22.74 18.96 30.61
CA GLN A 18 21.52 19.61 30.10
C GLN A 18 21.63 20.01 28.63
N TYR A 19 20.58 19.65 27.87
CA TYR A 19 20.42 19.96 26.45
C TYR A 19 19.15 20.78 26.24
N ILE A 20 19.22 21.77 25.35
CA ILE A 20 18.05 22.58 24.97
C ILE A 20 17.69 22.30 23.51
N PRO A 21 16.45 21.89 23.23
CA PRO A 21 15.97 21.74 21.87
C PRO A 21 15.68 23.11 21.21
N TYR A 22 16.12 23.29 19.97
CA TYR A 22 15.90 24.48 19.15
C TYR A 22 15.47 24.14 17.71
N GLY A 23 14.74 25.07 17.07
CA GLY A 23 14.09 24.87 15.78
C GLY A 23 12.65 24.31 15.90
N PRO A 24 11.98 24.04 14.77
CA PRO A 24 10.71 23.34 14.72
C PRO A 24 10.91 21.83 14.54
N ALA A 25 10.07 21.02 15.20
CA ALA A 25 10.07 19.57 14.99
C ALA A 25 9.28 19.22 13.73
N GLN A 26 9.81 18.34 12.87
CA GLN A 26 9.12 17.80 11.70
C GLN A 26 8.65 16.37 12.01
N ARG A 27 7.45 15.99 11.57
CA ARG A 27 7.00 14.59 11.66
C ARG A 27 7.55 13.81 10.46
N VAL A 28 8.05 12.60 10.70
CA VAL A 28 8.74 11.80 9.67
C VAL A 28 7.97 10.55 9.25
N ASN A 29 7.02 10.06 10.06
CA ASN A 29 6.28 8.82 9.79
C ASN A 29 4.78 8.93 10.05
N HIS A 30 4.23 10.09 9.75
CA HIS A 30 2.85 10.41 10.01
C HIS A 30 2.41 11.37 8.92
N ASN A 31 2.03 10.78 7.80
CA ASN A 31 1.63 11.47 6.58
C ASN A 31 0.11 11.43 6.40
N ASN A 32 -0.64 11.32 7.51
CA ASN A 32 -2.07 11.06 7.54
C ASN A 32 -2.88 11.99 8.46
N HIS A 33 -4.20 12.07 8.28
CA HIS A 33 -5.08 12.93 9.08
C HIS A 33 -5.34 12.42 10.52
N THR A 34 -5.09 11.14 10.81
CA THR A 34 -5.57 10.46 12.03
C THR A 34 -4.74 10.73 13.29
N LYS A 35 -3.73 11.59 13.18
CA LYS A 35 -2.77 11.87 14.26
C LYS A 35 -1.92 10.63 14.68
N LYS A 36 -1.97 9.49 13.97
CA LYS A 36 -1.23 8.25 14.24
C LYS A 36 0.00 8.11 13.32
N SER A 37 0.99 7.30 13.70
CA SER A 37 2.02 6.92 12.73
C SER A 37 1.40 6.08 11.61
N ASP A 38 2.02 6.15 10.43
CA ASP A 38 1.54 5.51 9.21
C ASP A 38 1.31 4.00 9.41
N SER A 39 2.26 3.31 10.03
CA SER A 39 2.14 1.88 10.37
C SER A 39 0.99 1.53 11.31
N MET A 40 0.63 2.42 12.23
CA MET A 40 -0.49 2.15 13.15
C MET A 40 -1.83 2.29 12.45
N LEU A 41 -1.96 3.28 11.57
CA LEU A 41 -3.15 3.41 10.74
C LEU A 41 -3.26 2.24 9.76
N SER A 42 -2.15 1.80 9.16
CA SER A 42 -2.13 0.62 8.29
C SER A 42 -2.59 -0.65 9.05
N LEU A 43 -2.11 -0.86 10.29
CA LEU A 43 -2.57 -1.99 11.11
C LEU A 43 -4.05 -1.88 11.54
N ASP A 44 -4.57 -0.67 11.72
CA ASP A 44 -6.01 -0.49 11.94
C ASP A 44 -6.81 -0.94 10.71
N GLN A 45 -6.34 -0.54 9.53
CA GLN A 45 -6.94 -0.92 8.25
C GLN A 45 -6.83 -2.43 7.97
N LEU A 46 -5.73 -3.08 8.35
CA LEU A 46 -5.56 -4.52 8.22
C LEU A 46 -6.63 -5.25 9.01
N LYS A 47 -6.82 -4.86 10.28
CA LYS A 47 -7.82 -5.47 11.17
C LYS A 47 -9.25 -5.25 10.69
N GLU A 48 -9.53 -4.08 10.12
CA GLU A 48 -10.84 -3.76 9.55
C GLU A 48 -11.12 -4.54 8.25
N SER A 49 -10.13 -4.60 7.34
CA SER A 49 -10.29 -5.18 6.01
C SER A 49 -10.22 -6.70 6.02
N LEU A 50 -9.40 -7.29 6.90
CA LEU A 50 -9.12 -8.72 6.96
C LEU A 50 -9.23 -9.24 8.41
N PRO A 51 -10.43 -9.22 9.00
CA PRO A 51 -10.63 -9.51 10.43
C PRO A 51 -10.29 -10.97 10.82
N ASN A 52 -10.22 -11.88 9.85
CA ASN A 52 -9.90 -13.29 10.07
C ASN A 52 -8.40 -13.61 9.97
N VAL A 53 -7.54 -12.62 9.72
CA VAL A 53 -6.09 -12.83 9.68
C VAL A 53 -5.57 -13.07 11.09
N GLU A 54 -4.87 -14.19 11.28
CA GLU A 54 -4.26 -14.57 12.56
C GLU A 54 -2.75 -14.34 12.60
N TRP A 55 -2.09 -14.37 11.44
CA TRP A 55 -0.64 -14.29 11.32
C TRP A 55 -0.21 -13.08 10.50
N ALA A 56 0.87 -12.43 10.92
CA ALA A 56 1.57 -11.40 10.16
C ALA A 56 3.03 -11.84 9.92
N SER A 57 3.43 -11.94 8.66
CA SER A 57 4.85 -12.07 8.30
C SER A 57 5.48 -10.68 8.21
N VAL A 58 6.45 -10.39 9.08
CA VAL A 58 7.11 -9.09 9.15
C VAL A 58 8.43 -9.17 8.39
N VAL A 59 8.42 -8.62 7.17
CA VAL A 59 9.63 -8.56 6.33
C VAL A 59 10.51 -7.40 6.76
N VAL A 60 11.78 -7.68 7.02
CA VAL A 60 12.79 -6.70 7.39
C VAL A 60 14.05 -6.87 6.58
N ASN A 61 14.57 -5.76 6.05
CA ASN A 61 15.61 -5.78 5.02
C ASN A 61 16.96 -5.22 5.50
N TRP A 62 18.04 -5.97 5.26
CA TRP A 62 19.39 -5.42 5.05
C TRP A 62 19.69 -5.35 3.56
N PHE A 63 20.91 -4.93 3.21
CA PHE A 63 21.34 -4.76 1.84
C PHE A 63 22.60 -5.58 1.55
N ALA A 64 22.66 -6.12 0.34
CA ALA A 64 23.81 -6.80 -0.22
C ALA A 64 24.45 -5.96 -1.33
N SER A 65 25.77 -5.85 -1.35
CA SER A 65 26.50 -5.01 -2.32
C SER A 65 26.77 -5.66 -3.68
N SER A 66 26.59 -6.97 -3.82
CA SER A 66 26.98 -7.71 -5.02
C SER A 66 26.26 -9.05 -5.15
N LEU A 67 26.06 -9.50 -6.38
CA LEU A 67 25.60 -10.86 -6.70
C LEU A 67 26.67 -11.93 -6.47
N ASN A 68 27.96 -11.55 -6.46
CA ASN A 68 29.05 -12.50 -6.22
C ASN A 68 29.32 -12.61 -4.71
N ILE A 69 29.05 -13.79 -4.13
CA ILE A 69 29.21 -14.04 -2.69
C ILE A 69 30.63 -13.79 -2.18
N LYS A 70 31.65 -13.95 -3.03
CA LYS A 70 33.05 -13.78 -2.64
C LYS A 70 33.31 -12.38 -2.08
N ASP A 71 32.82 -11.35 -2.76
CA ASP A 71 33.03 -9.94 -2.41
C ASP A 71 31.75 -9.25 -1.90
N CYS A 72 30.65 -10.00 -1.74
CA CYS A 72 29.39 -9.47 -1.25
C CYS A 72 29.50 -9.04 0.22
N LYS A 73 29.05 -7.82 0.52
CA LYS A 73 28.88 -7.33 1.90
C LYS A 73 27.40 -7.28 2.21
N ILE A 74 27.02 -7.70 3.43
CA ILE A 74 25.66 -7.60 3.95
C ILE A 74 25.66 -6.57 5.08
N TYR A 75 24.83 -5.52 4.97
CA TYR A 75 24.86 -4.38 5.88
C TYR A 75 23.48 -3.72 6.03
N PRO A 76 23.16 -3.14 7.19
CA PRO A 76 22.03 -2.21 7.30
C PRO A 76 22.41 -0.87 6.67
N ALA A 77 21.42 -0.17 6.10
CA ALA A 77 21.65 1.09 5.42
C ALA A 77 20.56 2.13 5.71
N VAL A 78 20.88 3.40 5.46
CA VAL A 78 19.97 4.54 5.61
C VAL A 78 19.88 5.32 4.30
N GLU A 79 18.75 6.00 4.09
CA GLU A 79 18.53 6.84 2.92
C GLU A 79 19.26 8.17 3.01
N PHE A 80 19.45 8.66 4.25
CA PHE A 80 20.03 9.97 4.56
C PHE A 80 20.94 9.88 5.80
N GLN A 81 22.11 10.49 5.67
CA GLN A 81 23.04 10.80 6.77
C GLN A 81 22.86 12.27 7.09
N ASP A 82 22.05 12.57 8.10
CA ASP A 82 21.88 13.93 8.61
C ASP A 82 21.90 13.92 10.14
N ASP A 83 22.19 15.08 10.73
CA ASP A 83 22.28 15.25 12.19
C ASP A 83 20.89 15.20 12.88
N SER A 84 19.89 14.58 12.24
CA SER A 84 18.59 14.45 12.82
C SER A 84 18.50 13.29 13.76
N ALA A 85 18.42 13.63 15.03
CA ALA A 85 17.96 12.69 16.02
C ALA A 85 16.46 12.42 15.79
N ILE A 86 15.98 11.22 16.10
CA ILE A 86 14.56 10.82 15.96
C ILE A 86 14.03 10.52 17.36
N VAL A 87 12.80 10.96 17.66
CA VAL A 87 12.15 10.66 18.96
C VAL A 87 11.15 9.52 18.75
N PRO A 88 11.09 8.50 19.63
CA PRO A 88 11.79 8.41 20.92
C PRO A 88 13.24 7.91 20.84
N ASP A 89 13.63 7.23 19.78
CA ASP A 89 14.97 6.66 19.64
C ASP A 89 15.62 7.07 18.34
N ASP A 90 16.93 7.30 18.41
CA ASP A 90 17.76 7.45 17.23
C ASP A 90 17.78 6.15 16.44
N TRP A 91 18.01 6.28 15.13
CA TRP A 91 18.11 5.12 14.27
C TRP A 91 19.36 4.31 14.63
N GLN A 92 19.16 3.03 14.92
CA GLN A 92 20.22 2.08 15.21
C GLN A 92 19.79 0.66 14.81
N VAL A 93 20.73 -0.10 14.24
CA VAL A 93 20.61 -1.52 13.93
C VAL A 93 21.86 -2.24 14.41
N GLY A 94 21.73 -3.04 15.46
CA GLY A 94 22.86 -3.62 16.18
C GLY A 94 23.79 -2.51 16.70
N ASN A 95 25.06 -2.55 16.29
CA ASN A 95 26.05 -1.52 16.65
C ASN A 95 26.19 -0.40 15.59
N ILE A 96 25.34 -0.39 14.56
CA ILE A 96 25.35 0.59 13.48
C ILE A 96 24.35 1.70 13.78
N THR A 97 24.81 2.94 13.79
CA THR A 97 24.05 4.17 13.99
C THR A 97 23.93 4.92 12.67
N ARG A 98 23.10 5.96 12.59
CA ARG A 98 22.93 6.72 11.33
C ARG A 98 24.25 7.31 10.83
N ASP A 99 25.14 7.71 11.74
CA ASP A 99 26.43 8.35 11.42
C ASP A 99 27.42 7.40 10.73
N ASN A 100 27.35 6.09 11.00
CA ASN A 100 28.25 5.09 10.44
C ASN A 100 27.55 4.06 9.53
N ALA A 101 26.24 4.20 9.33
CA ALA A 101 25.49 3.38 8.38
C ALA A 101 25.87 3.72 6.94
N GLN A 102 25.84 2.71 6.07
CA GLN A 102 26.00 2.93 4.64
C GLN A 102 24.76 3.67 4.07
N LEU A 103 24.98 4.54 3.10
CA LEU A 103 23.90 5.17 2.35
C LEU A 103 23.38 4.24 1.27
N ILE A 104 22.06 4.16 1.14
CA ILE A 104 21.40 3.51 0.00
C ILE A 104 21.81 4.20 -1.29
N SER A 105 22.10 3.40 -2.32
CA SER A 105 22.40 3.91 -3.65
C SER A 105 21.24 4.72 -4.23
N LYS A 106 21.57 5.75 -5.00
CA LYS A 106 20.60 6.66 -5.61
C LYS A 106 20.33 6.32 -7.08
N ASP A 107 19.13 6.64 -7.54
CA ASP A 107 18.76 6.61 -8.95
C ASP A 107 19.34 7.82 -9.72
N ASP A 108 19.10 7.87 -11.02
CA ASP A 108 19.59 8.94 -11.89
C ASP A 108 18.96 10.32 -11.56
N ASN A 109 17.84 10.34 -10.83
CA ASN A 109 17.18 11.55 -10.35
C ASN A 109 17.64 11.96 -8.94
N GLY A 110 18.57 11.22 -8.33
CA GLY A 110 19.08 11.46 -6.99
C GLY A 110 18.19 10.94 -5.85
N ASN A 111 17.13 10.19 -6.16
CA ASN A 111 16.27 9.55 -5.16
C ASN A 111 16.90 8.26 -4.64
N PRO A 112 16.74 7.91 -3.35
CA PRO A 112 17.12 6.58 -2.85
C PRO A 112 16.41 5.47 -3.63
N ARG A 113 17.14 4.42 -4.03
CA ARG A 113 16.58 3.27 -4.78
C ARG A 113 15.69 2.37 -3.92
N TYR A 114 15.93 2.38 -2.60
CA TYR A 114 15.19 1.65 -1.59
C TYR A 114 14.94 2.56 -0.37
N GLY A 115 13.94 2.20 0.43
CA GLY A 115 13.91 2.61 1.83
C GLY A 115 15.02 1.91 2.61
N GLY A 116 15.55 2.55 3.64
CA GLY A 116 16.61 2.04 4.49
C GLY A 116 16.13 0.94 5.43
N THR A 117 17.06 0.32 6.13
CA THR A 117 16.75 -0.70 7.13
C THR A 117 15.95 -0.09 8.29
N VAL A 118 14.92 -0.78 8.76
CA VAL A 118 14.15 -0.38 9.94
C VAL A 118 15.01 -0.49 11.20
N SER A 119 14.97 0.50 12.11
CA SER A 119 15.72 0.41 13.37
C SER A 119 15.19 -0.69 14.29
N ASP A 120 16.07 -1.29 15.08
CA ASP A 120 15.71 -2.41 15.97
C ASP A 120 14.60 -2.02 16.95
N ALA A 121 14.72 -0.82 17.54
CA ALA A 121 13.74 -0.32 18.50
C ALA A 121 12.34 -0.13 17.86
N ALA A 122 12.29 0.29 16.59
CA ALA A 122 11.03 0.44 15.87
C ALA A 122 10.43 -0.92 15.50
N LEU A 123 11.26 -1.88 15.07
CA LEU A 123 10.85 -3.24 14.75
C LEU A 123 10.29 -3.97 15.98
N ILE A 124 10.99 -3.90 17.12
CA ILE A 124 10.54 -4.50 18.38
C ILE A 124 9.16 -3.98 18.77
N ARG A 125 8.96 -2.65 18.75
CA ARG A 125 7.65 -2.05 19.05
C ARG A 125 6.57 -2.46 18.07
N TYR A 126 6.92 -2.63 16.79
CA TYR A 126 5.96 -3.05 15.78
C TYR A 126 5.49 -4.49 16.01
N ILE A 127 6.42 -5.40 16.35
CA ILE A 127 6.09 -6.77 16.73
C ILE A 127 5.25 -6.81 18.00
N GLU A 128 5.62 -6.05 19.03
CA GLU A 128 4.84 -5.95 20.27
C GLU A 128 3.42 -5.41 20.02
N GLU A 129 3.26 -4.44 19.11
CA GLU A 129 1.93 -3.95 18.71
C GLU A 129 1.12 -5.04 18.00
N LEU A 130 1.72 -5.81 17.09
CA LEU A 130 1.06 -6.94 16.42
C LEU A 130 0.56 -7.96 17.45
N HIS A 131 1.41 -8.37 18.40
CA HIS A 131 1.02 -9.26 19.50
C HIS A 131 -0.10 -8.66 20.35
N SER A 132 -0.04 -7.35 20.66
CA SER A 132 -1.09 -6.66 21.44
C SER A 132 -2.46 -6.65 20.74
N ARG A 133 -2.47 -6.77 19.41
CA ARG A 133 -3.69 -6.87 18.59
C ARG A 133 -4.21 -8.29 18.43
N GLY A 134 -3.44 -9.29 18.87
CA GLY A 134 -3.76 -10.71 18.81
C GLY A 134 -3.15 -11.46 17.63
N TYR A 135 -2.27 -10.83 16.83
CA TYR A 135 -1.59 -11.52 15.73
C TYR A 135 -0.44 -12.37 16.24
N LYS A 136 -0.23 -13.53 15.63
CA LYS A 136 1.03 -14.26 15.67
C LYS A 136 1.98 -13.66 14.64
N VAL A 137 3.27 -13.69 14.92
CA VAL A 137 4.29 -13.05 14.10
C VAL A 137 5.28 -14.07 13.58
N MET A 138 5.50 -14.05 12.26
CA MET A 138 6.66 -14.68 11.63
C MET A 138 7.65 -13.56 11.28
N LEU A 139 8.84 -13.57 11.87
CA LEU A 139 9.87 -12.61 11.48
C LEU A 139 10.61 -13.13 10.24
N TYR A 140 10.70 -12.28 9.22
CA TYR A 140 11.26 -12.62 7.92
C TYR A 140 12.40 -11.66 7.57
N PRO A 141 13.62 -11.93 8.04
CA PRO A 141 14.82 -11.22 7.62
C PRO A 141 15.18 -11.59 6.18
N MET A 142 15.31 -10.57 5.34
CA MET A 142 15.72 -10.69 3.94
C MET A 142 16.80 -9.64 3.63
N PHE A 143 17.58 -9.84 2.58
CA PHE A 143 18.39 -8.75 2.04
C PHE A 143 17.98 -8.43 0.60
N LEU A 144 18.05 -7.14 0.27
CA LEU A 144 17.87 -6.62 -1.08
C LEU A 144 19.23 -6.29 -1.69
N LEU A 145 19.38 -6.42 -3.01
CA LEU A 145 20.63 -6.05 -3.68
C LEU A 145 20.62 -4.53 -3.94
N ASP A 146 21.52 -3.82 -3.25
CA ASP A 146 21.74 -2.39 -3.46
C ASP A 146 22.77 -2.17 -4.58
N THR A 147 22.28 -2.40 -5.79
CA THR A 147 23.03 -2.35 -7.05
C THR A 147 22.29 -1.45 -8.03
N LYS A 148 22.95 -1.07 -9.13
CA LYS A 148 22.36 -0.19 -10.15
C LYS A 148 21.06 -0.77 -10.74
N ASN A 149 20.96 -2.09 -10.90
CA ASN A 149 19.84 -2.71 -11.62
C ASN A 149 18.81 -3.39 -10.71
N LYS A 150 18.96 -3.29 -9.37
CA LYS A 150 18.09 -3.94 -8.38
C LYS A 150 17.89 -5.42 -8.67
N GLU A 151 18.98 -6.14 -8.95
CA GLU A 151 18.95 -7.55 -9.30
C GLU A 151 18.31 -8.40 -8.18
N TRP A 152 17.62 -9.45 -8.59
CA TRP A 152 17.00 -10.37 -7.65
C TRP A 152 18.04 -11.24 -6.90
N ARG A 153 17.83 -11.45 -5.59
CA ARG A 153 18.72 -12.25 -4.72
C ARG A 153 18.84 -13.72 -5.14
N GLY A 154 17.86 -14.26 -5.86
CA GLY A 154 17.96 -15.61 -6.44
C GLY A 154 19.05 -15.77 -7.48
N LYS A 155 19.65 -14.66 -7.97
CA LYS A 155 20.82 -14.66 -8.85
C LYS A 155 22.17 -14.60 -8.11
N LEU A 156 22.15 -14.69 -6.77
CA LEU A 156 23.36 -14.73 -5.98
C LEU A 156 24.17 -16.00 -6.33
N GLY A 157 25.45 -15.83 -6.64
CA GLY A 157 26.31 -16.90 -7.12
C GLY A 157 27.75 -16.79 -6.63
N GLY A 158 28.53 -17.84 -6.85
CA GLY A 158 29.93 -17.92 -6.45
C GLY A 158 30.51 -19.32 -6.62
N THR A 159 31.74 -19.51 -6.14
CA THR A 159 32.39 -20.82 -6.17
C THR A 159 32.09 -21.61 -4.89
N PRO A 160 32.16 -22.95 -4.92
CA PRO A 160 32.01 -23.78 -3.71
C PRO A 160 32.93 -23.36 -2.56
N GLN A 161 34.14 -22.90 -2.87
CA GLN A 161 35.14 -22.48 -1.89
C GLN A 161 34.78 -21.19 -1.16
N ASP A 162 33.98 -20.32 -1.79
CA ASP A 162 33.57 -19.03 -1.21
C ASP A 162 32.34 -19.15 -0.31
N ILE A 163 31.58 -20.25 -0.40
CA ILE A 163 30.28 -20.42 0.27
C ILE A 163 30.42 -20.42 1.79
N SER A 164 31.31 -21.24 2.35
CA SER A 164 31.48 -21.32 3.81
C SER A 164 31.90 -19.97 4.39
N ASP A 165 32.83 -19.25 3.74
CA ASP A 165 33.23 -17.92 4.17
C ASP A 165 32.06 -16.91 4.11
N PHE A 166 31.27 -16.92 3.03
CA PHE A 166 30.07 -16.08 2.92
C PHE A 166 29.10 -16.32 4.08
N PHE A 167 28.77 -17.58 4.38
CA PHE A 167 27.83 -17.91 5.42
C PHE A 167 28.36 -17.60 6.82
N GLU A 168 29.58 -18.02 7.14
CA GLU A 168 30.17 -17.87 8.49
C GLU A 168 30.47 -16.41 8.82
N ASN A 169 31.07 -15.67 7.88
CA ASN A 169 31.59 -14.34 8.18
C ASN A 169 30.60 -13.20 7.91
N ARG A 170 29.52 -13.45 7.15
CA ARG A 170 28.57 -12.41 6.72
C ARG A 170 27.13 -12.79 7.00
N TYR A 171 26.61 -13.85 6.36
CA TYR A 171 25.19 -14.17 6.41
C TYR A 171 24.70 -14.57 7.81
N SER A 172 25.47 -15.41 8.52
CA SER A 172 25.12 -15.85 9.88
C SER A 172 25.07 -14.70 10.89
N LYS A 173 25.86 -13.63 10.68
CA LYS A 173 25.80 -12.42 11.53
C LYS A 173 24.50 -11.65 11.31
N PHE A 174 24.09 -11.51 10.05
CA PHE A 174 22.81 -10.90 9.68
C PHE A 174 21.63 -11.67 10.27
N ILE A 175 21.58 -12.99 10.10
CA ILE A 175 20.51 -13.82 10.68
C ILE A 175 20.58 -13.86 12.20
N GLY A 176 21.77 -13.94 12.80
CA GLY A 176 21.98 -13.93 14.24
C GLY A 176 21.49 -12.65 14.92
N HIS A 177 21.63 -11.49 14.25
CA HIS A 177 21.06 -10.22 14.70
C HIS A 177 19.55 -10.32 14.90
N TYR A 178 18.83 -10.74 13.85
CA TYR A 178 17.38 -10.87 13.91
C TYR A 178 16.90 -12.05 14.76
N THR A 179 17.71 -13.10 14.91
CA THR A 179 17.44 -14.18 15.87
C THR A 179 17.39 -13.64 17.30
N SER A 180 18.27 -12.69 17.64
CA SER A 180 18.27 -12.04 18.96
C SER A 180 16.99 -11.22 19.19
N ILE A 181 16.53 -10.48 18.17
CA ILE A 181 15.28 -9.72 18.21
C ILE A 181 14.07 -10.66 18.30
N ALA A 182 14.04 -11.72 17.50
CA ALA A 182 13.01 -12.76 17.53
C ALA A 182 12.87 -13.38 18.92
N LYS A 183 14.00 -13.67 19.58
CA LYS A 183 14.03 -14.17 20.96
C LYS A 183 13.47 -13.17 21.96
N GLN A 184 13.87 -11.90 21.85
CA GLN A 184 13.41 -10.84 22.73
C GLN A 184 11.89 -10.62 22.62
N THR A 185 11.39 -10.63 21.38
CA THR A 185 9.99 -10.34 21.06
C THR A 185 9.08 -11.57 21.10
N LYS A 186 9.65 -12.78 21.21
CA LYS A 186 8.94 -14.07 21.29
C LYS A 186 8.03 -14.33 20.09
N VAL A 187 8.57 -14.13 18.88
CA VAL A 187 7.85 -14.46 17.65
C VAL A 187 7.53 -15.95 17.55
N GLU A 188 6.43 -16.27 16.88
CA GLU A 188 5.94 -17.63 16.69
C GLU A 188 6.58 -18.33 15.47
N GLY A 189 7.07 -17.56 14.51
CA GLY A 189 7.79 -18.06 13.34
C GLY A 189 9.05 -17.27 13.01
N PHE A 190 10.03 -17.91 12.37
CA PHE A 190 11.27 -17.28 11.94
C PHE A 190 11.77 -17.88 10.62
N ILE A 191 12.06 -17.03 9.63
CA ILE A 191 12.65 -17.45 8.36
C ILE A 191 14.18 -17.25 8.42
N ILE A 192 14.94 -18.30 8.12
CA ILE A 192 16.41 -18.27 8.15
C ILE A 192 17.04 -17.74 6.87
N GLY A 193 16.25 -17.59 5.81
CA GLY A 193 16.67 -17.14 4.49
C GLY A 193 15.59 -17.33 3.45
N SER A 194 15.79 -16.72 2.29
CA SER A 194 14.83 -16.80 1.19
C SER A 194 15.46 -16.67 -0.19
N GLU A 195 14.97 -17.49 -1.12
CA GLU A 195 15.19 -17.40 -2.56
C GLU A 195 16.67 -17.35 -2.95
N PHE A 196 17.49 -18.29 -2.48
CA PHE A 196 18.89 -18.47 -2.91
C PHE A 196 19.00 -19.45 -4.09
N ALA A 197 18.02 -19.40 -5.00
CA ALA A 197 17.78 -20.38 -6.05
C ALA A 197 19.02 -20.78 -6.87
N GLN A 198 19.92 -19.86 -7.20
CA GLN A 198 21.19 -20.21 -7.87
C GLN A 198 22.25 -20.76 -6.90
N LEU A 199 22.40 -20.16 -5.72
CA LEU A 199 23.42 -20.54 -4.75
C LEU A 199 23.19 -21.97 -4.21
N THR A 200 21.94 -22.35 -3.94
CA THR A 200 21.57 -23.68 -3.44
C THR A 200 21.74 -24.80 -4.46
N ARG A 201 22.02 -24.45 -5.72
CA ARG A 201 22.33 -25.39 -6.82
C ARG A 201 23.83 -25.56 -7.08
N VAL A 202 24.70 -24.77 -6.44
CA VAL A 202 26.15 -24.88 -6.59
C VAL A 202 26.63 -26.20 -5.99
N LYS A 203 27.37 -26.99 -6.79
CA LYS A 203 27.98 -28.27 -6.38
C LYS A 203 29.47 -28.13 -6.09
N ASP A 204 29.95 -28.80 -5.05
CA ASP A 204 31.39 -29.00 -4.83
C ASP A 204 31.97 -30.09 -5.73
N VAL A 205 33.27 -30.39 -5.59
CA VAL A 205 33.97 -31.37 -6.43
C VAL A 205 33.54 -32.81 -6.13
N GLU A 206 32.97 -33.05 -4.95
CA GLU A 206 32.37 -34.31 -4.52
C GLU A 206 30.89 -34.46 -4.91
N GLY A 207 30.28 -33.41 -5.46
CA GLY A 207 28.87 -33.38 -5.89
C GLY A 207 27.86 -33.04 -4.80
N ASN A 208 28.31 -32.56 -3.64
CA ASN A 208 27.43 -32.07 -2.57
C ASN A 208 27.01 -30.61 -2.80
N TYR A 209 26.00 -30.17 -2.06
CA TYR A 209 25.46 -28.81 -2.12
C TYR A 209 25.87 -28.00 -0.88
N PRO A 210 27.07 -27.40 -0.86
CA PRO A 210 27.61 -26.72 0.34
C PRO A 210 26.71 -25.60 0.88
N ALA A 211 26.00 -24.85 0.04
CA ALA A 211 25.08 -23.81 0.51
C ALA A 211 23.91 -24.38 1.31
N VAL A 212 23.39 -25.54 0.92
CA VAL A 212 22.32 -26.24 1.65
C VAL A 212 22.84 -26.71 3.01
N ALA A 213 24.07 -27.24 3.06
CA ALA A 213 24.71 -27.63 4.31
C ALA A 213 24.93 -26.43 5.25
N GLU A 214 25.33 -25.27 4.73
CA GLU A 214 25.44 -24.03 5.51
C GLU A 214 24.07 -23.55 6.02
N LEU A 215 23.00 -23.62 5.22
CA LEU A 215 21.64 -23.31 5.67
C LEU A 215 21.20 -24.23 6.82
N VAL A 216 21.56 -25.52 6.79
CA VAL A 216 21.31 -26.44 7.92
C VAL A 216 22.06 -25.99 9.18
N LYS A 217 23.31 -25.52 9.06
CA LYS A 217 24.06 -24.96 10.21
C LYS A 217 23.39 -23.70 10.77
N VAL A 218 22.92 -22.80 9.89
CA VAL A 218 22.17 -21.60 10.30
C VAL A 218 20.87 -22.00 11.01
N ALA A 219 20.09 -22.92 10.44
CA ALA A 219 18.87 -23.45 11.06
C ALA A 219 19.14 -23.99 12.46
N LYS A 220 20.20 -24.79 12.61
CA LYS A 220 20.63 -25.33 13.91
C LYS A 220 20.94 -24.21 14.91
N GLN A 221 21.71 -23.20 14.52
CA GLN A 221 22.05 -22.08 15.40
C GLN A 221 20.80 -21.30 15.83
N VAL A 222 19.91 -20.99 14.89
CA VAL A 222 18.64 -20.30 15.16
C VAL A 222 17.78 -21.12 16.13
N LYS A 223 17.61 -22.42 15.85
CA LYS A 223 16.77 -23.30 16.66
C LYS A 223 17.31 -23.50 18.08
N LEU A 224 18.63 -23.57 18.25
CA LEU A 224 19.26 -23.61 19.58
C LEU A 224 19.01 -22.33 20.39
N GLN A 225 18.87 -21.17 19.73
CA GLN A 225 18.64 -19.90 20.41
C GLN A 225 17.17 -19.62 20.71
N LEU A 226 16.27 -19.94 19.77
CA LEU A 226 14.83 -19.67 19.84
C LEU A 226 14.05 -20.79 20.56
N GLY A 227 14.56 -22.02 20.56
CA GLY A 227 13.91 -23.17 21.16
C GLY A 227 12.91 -23.86 20.24
N LYS A 228 12.23 -24.89 20.76
CA LYS A 228 11.34 -25.76 19.97
C LYS A 228 10.00 -25.13 19.60
N GLU A 229 9.53 -24.17 20.40
CA GLU A 229 8.21 -23.53 20.21
C GLU A 229 8.14 -22.63 18.97
N VAL A 230 9.25 -21.98 18.59
CA VAL A 230 9.27 -21.10 17.41
C VAL A 230 9.40 -21.93 16.15
N ASN A 231 8.49 -21.78 15.19
CA ASN A 231 8.56 -22.48 13.91
C ASN A 231 9.63 -21.84 13.02
N VAL A 232 10.69 -22.58 12.74
CA VAL A 232 11.83 -22.17 11.92
C VAL A 232 11.70 -22.79 10.55
N THR A 233 11.85 -21.97 9.51
CA THR A 233 11.81 -22.43 8.11
C THR A 233 12.75 -21.63 7.23
N TYR A 234 12.86 -22.06 5.97
CA TYR A 234 13.51 -21.35 4.86
C TYR A 234 12.42 -21.09 3.81
N ALA A 235 12.39 -19.88 3.25
CA ALA A 235 11.39 -19.50 2.24
C ALA A 235 11.98 -19.73 0.84
N ALA A 236 11.83 -20.95 0.32
CA ALA A 236 12.38 -21.29 -0.98
C ALA A 236 11.55 -20.69 -2.11
N ASP A 237 12.20 -20.22 -3.16
CA ASP A 237 11.49 -19.85 -4.40
C ASP A 237 10.65 -21.03 -4.93
N TRP A 238 9.55 -20.75 -5.63
CA TRP A 238 8.72 -21.78 -6.28
C TRP A 238 9.52 -22.68 -7.24
N SER A 239 10.66 -22.21 -7.78
CA SER A 239 11.57 -23.00 -8.60
C SER A 239 12.73 -23.65 -7.83
N GLU A 240 12.82 -23.43 -6.52
CA GLU A 240 13.95 -23.85 -5.67
C GLU A 240 13.59 -25.00 -4.72
N TYR A 241 12.36 -25.04 -4.18
CA TYR A 241 12.01 -25.97 -3.10
C TYR A 241 12.11 -27.46 -3.49
N HIS A 242 11.98 -27.76 -4.79
CA HIS A 242 11.92 -29.10 -5.37
C HIS A 242 13.27 -29.53 -5.98
N SER A 243 13.28 -30.60 -6.78
CA SER A 243 14.50 -31.08 -7.45
C SER A 243 14.98 -30.18 -8.60
N TYR A 244 16.30 -30.03 -8.76
CA TYR A 244 16.92 -29.38 -9.90
C TYR A 244 17.69 -30.43 -10.73
N ASP A 245 17.37 -30.54 -12.03
CA ASP A 245 17.88 -31.59 -12.92
C ASP A 245 17.72 -33.02 -12.33
N GLY A 246 16.57 -33.26 -11.67
CA GLY A 246 16.25 -34.51 -10.97
C GLY A 246 16.92 -34.67 -9.60
N TRP A 247 17.90 -33.84 -9.24
CA TRP A 247 18.55 -33.90 -7.94
C TRP A 247 17.76 -33.13 -6.89
N TYR A 248 17.37 -33.80 -5.81
CA TYR A 248 16.67 -33.20 -4.67
C TYR A 248 17.67 -32.53 -3.71
N ASN A 249 18.34 -31.49 -4.19
CA ASN A 249 19.39 -30.77 -3.48
C ASN A 249 18.92 -30.19 -2.13
N MET A 250 17.67 -29.73 -2.04
CA MET A 250 17.12 -29.11 -0.84
C MET A 250 16.69 -30.10 0.25
N ASP A 251 16.61 -31.41 -0.05
CA ASP A 251 16.09 -32.41 0.90
C ASP A 251 16.90 -32.53 2.18
N GLU A 252 18.20 -32.20 2.15
CA GLU A 252 19.02 -32.15 3.35
C GLU A 252 18.51 -31.08 4.33
N LEU A 253 18.12 -29.90 3.82
CA LEU A 253 17.50 -28.85 4.62
C LEU A 253 16.09 -29.25 5.04
N TRP A 254 15.28 -29.73 4.10
CA TRP A 254 13.88 -30.10 4.39
C TRP A 254 13.75 -31.28 5.33
N SER A 255 14.73 -32.18 5.40
CA SER A 255 14.73 -33.31 6.33
C SER A 255 15.40 -32.98 7.68
N SER A 256 16.07 -31.83 7.79
CA SER A 256 16.76 -31.41 9.02
C SER A 256 15.80 -31.27 10.19
N GLU A 257 16.15 -31.77 11.38
CA GLU A 257 15.36 -31.59 12.60
C GLU A 257 15.24 -30.12 13.05
N PHE A 258 16.05 -29.22 12.49
CA PHE A 258 16.06 -27.79 12.82
C PHE A 258 15.14 -26.92 11.95
N ILE A 259 14.48 -27.53 10.96
CA ILE A 259 13.44 -26.92 10.14
C ILE A 259 12.11 -27.56 10.53
N ASP A 260 11.10 -26.79 10.92
CA ASP A 260 9.83 -27.36 11.39
C ASP A 260 8.84 -27.60 10.24
N VAL A 261 8.88 -26.75 9.22
CA VAL A 261 7.97 -26.76 8.07
C VAL A 261 8.73 -26.45 6.78
N VAL A 262 8.23 -26.92 5.64
CA VAL A 262 8.77 -26.55 4.32
C VAL A 262 8.16 -25.20 3.92
N GLY A 263 9.00 -24.18 3.72
CA GLY A 263 8.57 -22.85 3.30
C GLY A 263 8.74 -22.66 1.79
N ILE A 264 7.68 -22.18 1.13
CA ILE A 264 7.67 -21.93 -0.32
C ILE A 264 7.11 -20.53 -0.59
N ASP A 265 7.84 -19.72 -1.35
CA ASP A 265 7.35 -18.49 -1.97
C ASP A 265 6.61 -18.88 -3.26
N ALA A 266 5.32 -19.14 -3.11
CA ALA A 266 4.48 -19.95 -3.98
C ALA A 266 3.90 -19.19 -5.19
N TYR A 267 4.78 -18.63 -6.01
CA TYR A 267 4.42 -17.88 -7.21
C TYR A 267 4.35 -18.75 -8.48
N PHE A 268 3.67 -19.89 -8.39
CA PHE A 268 3.55 -20.87 -9.48
C PHE A 268 2.69 -20.36 -10.65
N PRO A 269 3.08 -20.57 -11.91
CA PRO A 269 2.20 -20.38 -13.07
C PRO A 269 0.92 -21.22 -12.96
N LEU A 270 -0.25 -20.59 -12.95
CA LEU A 270 -1.55 -21.27 -12.79
C LEU A 270 -2.33 -21.33 -14.10
N THR A 271 -2.12 -20.36 -14.98
CA THR A 271 -2.72 -20.31 -16.32
C THR A 271 -1.62 -20.13 -17.36
N ASP A 272 -1.95 -20.32 -18.64
CA ASP A 272 -0.95 -20.27 -19.72
C ASP A 272 -1.58 -19.89 -21.07
N GLY A 273 -2.12 -18.67 -21.14
CA GLY A 273 -2.70 -18.11 -22.36
C GLY A 273 -3.16 -16.67 -22.19
N GLU A 274 -3.69 -16.09 -23.27
CA GLU A 274 -4.41 -14.81 -23.20
C GLU A 274 -5.58 -14.94 -22.23
N GLU A 275 -5.72 -13.96 -21.34
CA GLU A 275 -6.82 -13.96 -20.40
C GLU A 275 -8.16 -13.81 -21.14
N PRO A 276 -9.20 -14.59 -20.80
CA PRO A 276 -10.52 -14.43 -21.38
C PRO A 276 -11.06 -13.00 -21.21
N PRO A 277 -12.00 -12.54 -22.05
CA PRO A 277 -12.53 -11.17 -22.02
C PRO A 277 -13.03 -10.65 -20.65
N PHE A 278 -13.31 -11.55 -19.69
CA PHE A 278 -13.81 -11.21 -18.35
C PHE A 278 -12.94 -11.72 -17.21
N GLY A 279 -11.69 -12.07 -17.51
CA GLY A 279 -10.80 -12.69 -16.54
C GLY A 279 -10.96 -14.21 -16.44
N TYR A 280 -9.97 -14.86 -15.86
CA TYR A 280 -10.12 -16.23 -15.38
C TYR A 280 -11.09 -16.30 -14.20
N SER A 281 -11.78 -17.42 -14.04
CA SER A 281 -12.61 -17.70 -12.86
C SER A 281 -11.77 -18.22 -11.69
N ALA A 282 -12.32 -18.17 -10.47
CA ALA A 282 -11.68 -18.78 -9.30
C ALA A 282 -11.50 -20.29 -9.48
N GLU A 283 -12.40 -20.96 -10.23
CA GLU A 283 -12.29 -22.36 -10.61
C GLU A 283 -11.11 -22.63 -11.56
N ASP A 284 -10.90 -21.78 -12.56
CA ASP A 284 -9.77 -21.90 -13.48
C ASP A 284 -8.44 -21.82 -12.70
N VAL A 285 -8.34 -20.86 -11.79
CA VAL A 285 -7.17 -20.67 -10.91
C VAL A 285 -6.98 -21.87 -9.98
N ALA A 286 -8.04 -22.36 -9.35
CA ALA A 286 -7.98 -23.53 -8.48
C ALA A 286 -7.55 -24.80 -9.24
N GLY A 287 -8.02 -24.97 -10.48
CA GLY A 287 -7.60 -26.05 -11.39
C GLY A 287 -6.14 -25.92 -11.84
N GLY A 288 -5.66 -24.69 -12.04
CA GLY A 288 -4.27 -24.36 -12.41
C GLY A 288 -3.20 -24.82 -11.42
N TRP A 289 -3.55 -24.96 -10.14
CA TRP A 289 -2.67 -25.53 -9.11
C TRP A 289 -2.38 -27.03 -9.30
N SER A 290 -3.14 -27.74 -10.14
CA SER A 290 -2.99 -29.18 -10.38
C SER A 290 -2.99 -29.53 -11.87
N SER A 291 -2.59 -28.60 -12.73
CA SER A 291 -2.50 -28.78 -14.18
C SER A 291 -1.60 -27.74 -14.82
N GLY A 292 -1.25 -27.87 -16.11
CA GLY A 292 -0.55 -26.84 -16.88
C GLY A 292 0.97 -26.81 -16.68
N VAL A 293 1.56 -25.63 -16.81
CA VAL A 293 3.02 -25.41 -16.76
C VAL A 293 3.60 -25.91 -15.43
N GLY A 294 4.61 -26.77 -15.50
CA GLY A 294 5.26 -27.41 -14.35
C GLY A 294 4.53 -28.62 -13.80
N TYR A 295 3.31 -28.92 -14.26
CA TYR A 295 2.55 -30.10 -13.85
C TYR A 295 2.40 -31.09 -15.02
N ASP A 296 1.85 -30.65 -16.14
CA ASP A 296 1.61 -31.45 -17.34
C ASP A 296 2.73 -31.30 -18.39
N TYR A 297 3.32 -30.10 -18.46
CA TYR A 297 4.35 -29.74 -19.44
C TYR A 297 5.25 -28.62 -18.94
N PHE A 298 6.38 -28.43 -19.61
CA PHE A 298 7.27 -27.27 -19.42
C PHE A 298 7.59 -26.61 -20.77
N TYR A 299 8.18 -25.43 -20.70
CA TYR A 299 8.66 -24.71 -21.88
C TYR A 299 10.15 -24.96 -22.09
N ASP A 300 10.52 -25.38 -23.31
CA ASP A 300 11.92 -25.42 -23.74
C ASP A 300 12.31 -24.07 -24.36
N TYR A 301 13.12 -23.31 -23.62
CA TYR A 301 13.62 -22.00 -24.02
C TYR A 301 14.93 -22.07 -24.84
N SER A 302 15.41 -23.27 -25.23
CA SER A 302 16.56 -23.40 -26.13
C SER A 302 16.26 -22.93 -27.55
N LYS A 303 14.98 -22.82 -27.92
CA LYS A 303 14.49 -22.34 -29.21
C LYS A 303 13.98 -20.89 -29.11
N SER A 304 13.98 -20.17 -30.22
CA SER A 304 13.51 -18.77 -30.30
C SER A 304 12.01 -18.62 -30.02
N ASP A 305 11.21 -19.63 -30.37
CA ASP A 305 9.81 -19.75 -29.97
C ASP A 305 9.70 -20.96 -29.02
N PRO A 306 9.46 -20.73 -27.71
CA PRO A 306 9.49 -21.80 -26.73
C PRO A 306 8.42 -22.87 -26.99
N GLU A 307 8.85 -24.11 -27.19
CA GLU A 307 7.94 -25.23 -27.42
C GLU A 307 7.44 -25.82 -26.10
N LYS A 308 6.17 -26.25 -26.07
CA LYS A 308 5.59 -26.99 -24.94
C LYS A 308 6.00 -28.47 -25.03
N ILE A 309 6.75 -28.94 -24.03
CA ILE A 309 7.15 -30.34 -23.91
C ILE A 309 6.38 -30.98 -22.76
N LYS A 310 5.60 -32.02 -23.06
CA LYS A 310 4.90 -32.80 -22.04
C LYS A 310 5.90 -33.60 -21.21
N TYR A 311 5.60 -33.76 -19.93
CA TYR A 311 6.36 -34.68 -19.10
C TYR A 311 6.09 -36.12 -19.55
N ASN A 312 7.16 -36.81 -19.96
CA ASN A 312 7.11 -38.26 -20.21
C ASN A 312 7.04 -39.04 -18.89
N ASP A 313 7.69 -38.50 -17.85
CA ASP A 313 7.61 -38.97 -16.48
C ASP A 313 7.22 -37.79 -15.59
N SER A 314 6.24 -38.05 -14.72
CA SER A 314 5.77 -37.08 -13.72
C SER A 314 6.82 -36.79 -12.64
N GLU A 315 7.98 -37.46 -12.61
CA GLU A 315 9.11 -37.11 -11.72
C GLU A 315 9.64 -35.68 -11.95
N TYR A 316 9.51 -35.15 -13.17
CA TYR A 316 9.96 -33.79 -13.51
C TYR A 316 8.88 -32.72 -13.33
N ALA A 317 7.67 -33.10 -12.90
CA ALA A 317 6.54 -32.21 -12.68
C ALA A 317 6.74 -31.38 -11.41
N TRP A 318 7.61 -30.38 -11.48
CA TRP A 318 8.03 -29.58 -10.33
C TRP A 318 6.90 -28.82 -9.63
N LYS A 319 5.80 -28.48 -10.31
CA LYS A 319 4.62 -27.87 -9.68
C LYS A 319 3.74 -28.89 -8.95
N ASN A 320 3.93 -30.19 -9.14
CA ASN A 320 3.12 -31.20 -8.48
C ASN A 320 3.53 -31.34 -7.00
N ILE A 321 3.14 -30.35 -6.19
CA ILE A 321 3.49 -30.23 -4.77
C ILE A 321 2.98 -31.46 -4.00
N GLU A 322 1.79 -31.96 -4.32
CA GLU A 322 1.22 -33.14 -3.64
C GLU A 322 2.05 -34.39 -3.87
N LYS A 323 2.47 -34.63 -5.12
CA LYS A 323 3.35 -35.75 -5.46
C LYS A 323 4.70 -35.63 -4.74
N TRP A 324 5.36 -34.48 -4.86
CA TRP A 324 6.62 -34.19 -4.17
C TRP A 324 6.49 -34.43 -2.66
N TRP A 325 5.43 -33.92 -2.05
CA TRP A 325 5.21 -34.06 -0.62
C TRP A 325 4.94 -35.50 -0.16
N SER A 326 4.27 -36.30 -1.00
CA SER A 326 3.75 -37.62 -0.62
C SER A 326 4.61 -38.81 -1.06
N GLU A 327 5.67 -38.59 -1.84
CA GLU A 327 6.53 -39.64 -2.37
C GLU A 327 7.92 -39.70 -1.71
N VAL A 328 8.61 -40.82 -1.93
CA VAL A 328 10.02 -40.96 -1.57
C VAL A 328 10.86 -40.31 -2.65
N HIS A 329 11.78 -39.43 -2.28
CA HIS A 329 12.67 -38.79 -3.23
C HIS A 329 13.87 -39.69 -3.55
N VAL A 330 14.17 -39.82 -4.84
CA VAL A 330 15.25 -40.63 -5.38
C VAL A 330 16.08 -39.75 -6.30
N ASN A 331 17.35 -39.56 -5.98
CA ASN A 331 18.27 -38.84 -6.84
C ASN A 331 18.65 -39.67 -8.08
N PRO A 332 19.13 -39.02 -9.15
CA PRO A 332 19.74 -39.70 -10.28
C PRO A 332 20.80 -40.71 -9.82
N GLY A 333 20.75 -41.92 -10.38
CA GLY A 333 21.56 -43.06 -9.93
C GLY A 333 20.90 -43.93 -8.86
N GLY A 334 19.68 -43.61 -8.42
CA GLY A 334 18.83 -44.48 -7.59
C GLY A 334 19.02 -44.34 -6.08
N SER A 335 19.79 -43.34 -5.62
CA SER A 335 19.99 -43.11 -4.19
C SER A 335 18.79 -42.39 -3.58
N LYS A 336 18.22 -42.96 -2.51
CA LYS A 336 17.13 -42.32 -1.75
C LYS A 336 17.67 -41.17 -0.90
N THR A 337 16.95 -40.06 -0.84
CA THR A 337 17.32 -38.95 0.05
C THR A 337 16.84 -39.20 1.48
N LYS A 338 17.08 -38.21 2.36
CA LYS A 338 16.59 -38.23 3.74
C LYS A 338 15.08 -37.93 3.83
N TRP A 339 14.46 -37.41 2.78
CA TRP A 339 13.04 -37.06 2.79
C TRP A 339 12.18 -38.31 2.96
N GLN A 340 11.16 -38.19 3.81
CA GLN A 340 10.13 -39.20 3.99
C GLN A 340 8.78 -38.61 3.58
N PRO A 341 7.92 -39.40 2.90
CA PRO A 341 6.56 -39.01 2.57
C PRO A 341 5.85 -38.30 3.73
N LYS A 342 5.30 -37.13 3.44
CA LYS A 342 4.47 -36.34 4.36
C LYS A 342 5.16 -35.92 5.66
N MET A 343 6.50 -35.95 5.74
CA MET A 343 7.22 -35.77 7.00
C MET A 343 7.07 -34.38 7.63
N LYS A 344 6.79 -33.35 6.81
CA LYS A 344 6.57 -31.97 7.28
C LYS A 344 5.43 -31.33 6.52
N LYS A 345 4.70 -30.43 7.18
CA LYS A 345 3.71 -29.58 6.51
C LYS A 345 4.39 -28.50 5.67
N ILE A 346 3.63 -27.92 4.75
CA ILE A 346 4.07 -26.83 3.89
C ILE A 346 3.43 -25.52 4.36
N TRP A 347 4.24 -24.48 4.44
CA TRP A 347 3.77 -23.11 4.55
C TRP A 347 4.10 -22.39 3.25
N PHE A 348 3.11 -21.76 2.63
CA PHE A 348 3.40 -20.76 1.60
C PHE A 348 3.83 -19.48 2.31
N THR A 349 5.15 -19.31 2.45
CA THR A 349 5.80 -18.18 3.13
C THR A 349 5.54 -16.86 2.42
N GLU A 350 5.29 -16.94 1.11
CA GLU A 350 4.66 -15.92 0.30
C GLU A 350 3.72 -16.57 -0.73
N TYR A 351 2.66 -15.85 -1.10
CA TYR A 351 1.95 -16.05 -2.36
C TYR A 351 1.29 -14.72 -2.72
N GLY A 352 1.08 -14.45 -4.01
CA GLY A 352 0.40 -13.23 -4.43
C GLY A 352 0.38 -13.10 -5.93
N PHE A 353 -0.34 -12.09 -6.42
CA PHE A 353 -0.51 -11.84 -7.84
C PHE A 353 -0.38 -10.35 -8.13
N PRO A 354 0.29 -9.93 -9.22
CA PRO A 354 0.27 -8.54 -9.65
C PRO A 354 -1.15 -8.12 -10.06
N SER A 355 -1.44 -6.83 -9.99
CA SER A 355 -2.74 -6.24 -10.33
C SER A 355 -2.94 -6.01 -11.83
N MET A 356 -2.72 -7.06 -12.62
CA MET A 356 -2.63 -6.99 -14.08
C MET A 356 -3.48 -8.07 -14.74
N ASN A 357 -3.94 -7.81 -15.96
CA ASN A 357 -4.47 -8.85 -16.84
C ASN A 357 -3.43 -9.97 -17.01
N GLY A 358 -3.87 -11.23 -16.95
CA GLY A 358 -2.99 -12.41 -17.06
C GLY A 358 -2.06 -12.65 -15.85
N CYS A 359 -2.32 -12.03 -14.70
CA CYS A 359 -1.48 -12.14 -13.49
C CYS A 359 -1.20 -13.58 -13.01
N THR A 360 -2.04 -14.54 -13.37
CA THR A 360 -1.92 -15.96 -13.02
C THR A 360 -0.96 -16.73 -13.91
N ASN A 361 -0.51 -16.16 -15.04
CA ASN A 361 0.46 -16.80 -15.92
C ASN A 361 1.88 -16.78 -15.34
N GLU A 362 2.27 -15.66 -14.72
CA GLU A 362 3.57 -15.49 -14.05
C GLU A 362 3.38 -14.69 -12.76
N PRO A 363 2.87 -15.30 -11.67
CA PRO A 363 2.55 -14.57 -10.44
C PRO A 363 3.75 -13.93 -9.76
N ASN A 364 4.98 -14.37 -10.06
CA ASN A 364 6.22 -13.85 -9.49
C ASN A 364 6.64 -12.50 -10.11
N VAL A 365 6.07 -12.12 -11.25
CA VAL A 365 6.50 -10.94 -12.01
C VAL A 365 5.69 -9.72 -11.60
N PHE A 366 6.36 -8.59 -11.42
CA PHE A 366 5.70 -7.28 -11.30
C PHE A 366 6.49 -6.17 -12.01
N VAL A 367 5.80 -5.08 -12.31
CA VAL A 367 6.37 -3.93 -12.99
C VAL A 367 7.02 -2.99 -11.97
N ASP A 368 8.33 -2.77 -12.12
CA ASP A 368 9.12 -1.77 -11.40
C ASP A 368 10.13 -1.13 -12.37
N LYS A 369 9.88 0.11 -12.77
CA LYS A 369 10.76 0.82 -13.73
C LYS A 369 12.22 0.92 -13.29
N GLY A 370 12.50 0.77 -11.98
CA GLY A 370 13.85 0.79 -11.44
C GLY A 370 14.60 -0.54 -11.47
N SER A 371 13.94 -1.64 -11.86
CA SER A 371 14.51 -3.00 -11.84
C SER A 371 14.65 -3.58 -13.25
N ILE A 372 15.76 -4.28 -13.50
CA ILE A 372 15.97 -5.06 -14.74
C ILE A 372 15.09 -6.31 -14.81
N GLU A 373 14.52 -6.74 -13.68
CA GLU A 373 13.60 -7.88 -13.63
C GLU A 373 12.16 -7.49 -13.99
N SER A 374 11.88 -6.19 -14.19
CA SER A 374 10.55 -5.68 -14.48
C SER A 374 10.02 -6.19 -15.81
N LYS A 375 8.93 -6.94 -15.74
CA LYS A 375 8.22 -7.50 -16.90
C LYS A 375 6.72 -7.43 -16.67
N TYR A 376 5.96 -7.62 -17.74
CA TYR A 376 4.56 -7.99 -17.62
C TYR A 376 4.45 -9.51 -17.57
N PRO A 377 3.45 -10.07 -16.87
CA PRO A 377 3.17 -11.49 -16.96
C PRO A 377 3.01 -11.93 -18.42
N ARG A 378 3.48 -13.14 -18.74
CA ARG A 378 3.29 -13.74 -20.06
C ARG A 378 1.84 -13.62 -20.54
N TYR A 379 1.63 -13.29 -21.82
CA TYR A 379 0.32 -13.04 -22.44
C TYR A 379 -0.49 -11.86 -21.87
N SER A 380 0.06 -11.09 -20.92
CA SER A 380 -0.58 -9.87 -20.45
C SER A 380 -0.56 -8.80 -21.54
N ASN A 381 -1.66 -8.06 -21.67
CA ASN A 381 -1.74 -6.87 -22.52
C ASN A 381 -1.25 -5.58 -21.83
N GLY A 382 -0.75 -5.66 -20.59
CA GLY A 382 -0.27 -4.51 -19.82
C GLY A 382 -1.37 -3.62 -19.21
N GLU A 383 -2.63 -4.04 -19.26
CA GLU A 383 -3.74 -3.36 -18.59
C GLU A 383 -3.85 -3.76 -17.10
N VAL A 384 -4.24 -2.81 -16.26
CA VAL A 384 -4.47 -2.98 -14.82
C VAL A 384 -5.79 -3.73 -14.62
N SER A 385 -5.78 -4.73 -13.73
CA SER A 385 -6.97 -5.50 -13.35
C SER A 385 -6.92 -5.91 -11.87
N PHE A 386 -7.62 -5.16 -11.03
CA PHE A 386 -7.82 -5.53 -9.62
C PHE A 386 -8.75 -6.74 -9.48
N LEU A 387 -9.67 -6.94 -10.43
CA LEU A 387 -10.54 -8.10 -10.49
C LEU A 387 -9.74 -9.39 -10.70
N SER A 388 -8.78 -9.40 -11.63
CA SER A 388 -7.94 -10.57 -11.88
C SER A 388 -7.11 -10.93 -10.64
N GLN A 389 -6.48 -9.95 -9.98
CA GLN A 389 -5.76 -10.18 -8.72
C GLN A 389 -6.68 -10.78 -7.64
N LYS A 390 -7.86 -10.19 -7.40
CA LYS A 390 -8.80 -10.66 -6.40
C LYS A 390 -9.25 -12.11 -6.69
N THR A 391 -9.58 -12.39 -7.95
CA THR A 391 -10.06 -13.72 -8.38
C THR A 391 -8.96 -14.77 -8.26
N ALA A 392 -7.70 -14.40 -8.52
CA ALA A 392 -6.54 -15.28 -8.34
C ALA A 392 -6.29 -15.63 -6.86
N ILE A 393 -6.46 -14.66 -5.96
CA ILE A 393 -6.40 -14.88 -4.52
C ILE A 393 -7.54 -15.81 -4.07
N GLU A 394 -8.78 -15.54 -4.49
CA GLU A 394 -9.95 -16.36 -4.17
C GLU A 394 -9.80 -17.81 -4.66
N GLY A 395 -9.34 -18.02 -5.90
CA GLY A 395 -9.09 -19.36 -6.45
C GLY A 395 -7.99 -20.13 -5.72
N THR A 396 -6.93 -19.43 -5.31
CA THR A 396 -5.84 -20.03 -4.50
C THR A 396 -6.32 -20.42 -3.11
N LEU A 397 -7.08 -19.54 -2.44
CA LEU A 397 -7.70 -19.87 -1.15
C LEU A 397 -8.63 -21.08 -1.28
N LYS A 398 -9.48 -21.11 -2.32
CA LYS A 398 -10.38 -22.23 -2.61
C LYS A 398 -9.66 -23.57 -2.76
N LYS A 399 -8.47 -23.58 -3.38
CA LYS A 399 -7.65 -24.79 -3.54
C LYS A 399 -7.07 -25.30 -2.21
N TRP A 400 -6.58 -24.39 -1.36
CA TRP A 400 -5.69 -24.76 -0.27
C TRP A 400 -6.29 -24.61 1.14
N GLN A 401 -7.42 -23.92 1.32
CA GLN A 401 -8.02 -23.64 2.64
C GLN A 401 -8.27 -24.89 3.50
N SER A 402 -8.49 -26.06 2.89
CA SER A 402 -8.71 -27.33 3.59
C SER A 402 -7.66 -28.39 3.27
N SER A 403 -6.47 -27.96 2.84
CA SER A 403 -5.38 -28.87 2.50
C SER A 403 -4.83 -29.57 3.74
N GLU A 404 -4.57 -30.88 3.63
CA GLU A 404 -3.77 -31.58 4.63
C GLU A 404 -2.27 -31.27 4.49
N MET A 405 -1.83 -30.77 3.35
CA MET A 405 -0.42 -30.55 3.02
C MET A 405 0.01 -29.12 3.35
N VAL A 406 -0.74 -28.14 2.81
CA VAL A 406 -0.47 -26.71 2.99
C VAL A 406 -1.22 -26.23 4.23
N GLU A 407 -0.49 -25.95 5.30
CA GLU A 407 -1.06 -25.58 6.60
C GLU A 407 -1.29 -24.07 6.74
N LYS A 408 -0.39 -23.25 6.16
CA LYS A 408 -0.46 -21.78 6.23
C LYS A 408 -0.10 -21.15 4.90
N MET A 409 -0.68 -19.98 4.63
CA MET A 409 -0.40 -19.18 3.46
C MET A 409 -0.32 -17.70 3.83
N PHE A 410 0.75 -17.03 3.42
CA PHE A 410 1.01 -15.62 3.71
C PHE A 410 0.86 -14.79 2.43
N LEU A 411 -0.19 -13.98 2.36
CA LEU A 411 -0.52 -13.19 1.17
C LEU A 411 0.39 -11.94 1.06
N TRP A 412 1.15 -11.87 -0.03
CA TRP A 412 2.00 -10.74 -0.42
C TRP A 412 1.19 -9.73 -1.27
N ALA A 413 1.07 -8.44 -0.92
CA ALA A 413 1.61 -7.79 0.28
C ALA A 413 0.67 -6.74 0.88
N TRP A 414 0.77 -6.57 2.20
CA TRP A 414 0.17 -5.47 2.96
C TRP A 414 1.26 -4.46 3.36
N ASP A 415 1.14 -3.19 2.96
CA ASP A 415 2.17 -2.18 3.21
C ASP A 415 2.01 -1.55 4.59
N ALA A 416 3.12 -1.22 5.26
CA ALA A 416 3.08 -0.47 6.51
C ALA A 416 2.62 0.99 6.31
N ARG A 417 2.62 1.52 5.08
CA ARG A 417 2.08 2.84 4.76
C ARG A 417 0.57 2.74 4.53
N PRO A 418 -0.26 3.62 5.13
CA PRO A 418 -1.71 3.47 5.11
C PRO A 418 -2.32 3.91 3.78
N PHE A 419 -3.38 3.22 3.36
CA PHE A 419 -4.20 3.63 2.21
C PHE A 419 -5.12 4.80 2.59
N PRO A 420 -5.44 5.76 1.70
CA PRO A 420 -4.92 5.95 0.36
C PRO A 420 -3.63 6.79 0.31
N TYR A 421 -3.04 7.17 1.46
CA TYR A 421 -1.81 7.97 1.50
C TYR A 421 -0.69 7.33 0.72
N PHE A 422 -0.43 6.05 0.96
CA PHE A 422 0.21 5.24 -0.06
C PHE A 422 -0.90 4.59 -0.90
N PRO A 423 -0.89 4.79 -2.24
CA PRO A 423 0.19 5.38 -3.04
C PRO A 423 0.13 6.90 -3.29
N ASN A 424 -0.92 7.61 -2.89
CA ASN A 424 -1.17 8.95 -3.42
C ASN A 424 -0.11 10.02 -3.13
N LEU A 425 0.67 9.90 -2.04
CA LEU A 425 1.72 10.85 -1.68
C LEU A 425 3.05 10.51 -2.38
N CYS A 426 3.07 10.55 -3.72
CA CYS A 426 4.27 10.27 -4.53
C CYS A 426 5.46 11.21 -4.27
N ASP A 427 5.21 12.42 -3.77
CA ASP A 427 6.28 13.34 -3.33
C ASP A 427 6.99 12.84 -2.06
N MET A 428 6.33 11.98 -1.27
CA MET A 428 6.88 11.35 -0.07
C MET A 428 7.49 9.98 -0.36
N TRP A 429 6.89 9.21 -1.28
CA TRP A 429 7.29 7.84 -1.60
C TRP A 429 7.46 7.63 -3.11
N ALA A 430 8.71 7.43 -3.54
CA ALA A 430 9.07 7.31 -4.96
C ALA A 430 8.48 6.07 -5.65
N ASP A 431 8.21 5.00 -4.90
CA ASP A 431 7.68 3.71 -5.37
C ASP A 431 6.14 3.68 -5.47
N CYS A 432 5.46 4.82 -5.29
CA CYS A 432 4.00 4.91 -5.36
C CYS A 432 3.39 4.27 -6.62
N HIS A 433 4.06 4.42 -7.76
CA HIS A 433 3.62 3.90 -9.06
C HIS A 433 3.52 2.36 -9.09
N ASN A 434 4.30 1.68 -8.25
CA ASN A 434 4.33 0.21 -8.21
C ASN A 434 3.08 -0.34 -7.52
N TRP A 435 2.37 0.44 -6.71
CA TRP A 435 1.13 0.00 -6.08
C TRP A 435 0.10 -0.42 -7.11
N GLN A 436 -0.12 0.34 -8.19
CA GLN A 436 -1.21 0.08 -9.13
C GLN A 436 -1.08 -1.28 -9.83
N THR A 437 0.15 -1.66 -10.22
CA THR A 437 0.42 -2.86 -11.02
C THR A 437 0.99 -4.02 -10.20
N GLY A 438 1.57 -3.75 -9.03
CA GLY A 438 2.21 -4.77 -8.19
C GLY A 438 1.25 -5.51 -7.26
N HIS A 439 1.85 -6.31 -6.38
CA HIS A 439 1.16 -7.26 -5.49
C HIS A 439 0.40 -6.65 -4.32
N TRP A 440 0.58 -5.36 -4.02
CA TRP A 440 -0.12 -4.69 -2.92
C TRP A 440 -1.63 -4.93 -2.97
N ILE A 441 -2.20 -5.39 -1.85
CA ILE A 441 -3.64 -5.70 -1.76
C ILE A 441 -4.44 -4.61 -1.06
N GLN A 442 -3.79 -3.74 -0.27
CA GLN A 442 -4.48 -2.69 0.48
C GLN A 442 -5.23 -1.76 -0.47
N GLY A 443 -6.48 -1.42 -0.12
CA GLY A 443 -7.37 -0.64 -0.99
C GLY A 443 -7.92 -1.40 -2.20
N LYS A 444 -7.35 -2.52 -2.62
CA LYS A 444 -7.87 -3.30 -3.76
C LYS A 444 -8.78 -4.43 -3.31
N ILE A 445 -8.33 -5.22 -2.34
CA ILE A 445 -9.04 -6.42 -1.90
C ILE A 445 -10.38 -6.14 -1.21
N SER A 446 -10.54 -4.92 -0.65
CA SER A 446 -11.77 -4.48 0.01
C SER A 446 -12.88 -4.04 -0.95
N GLN A 447 -12.61 -3.99 -2.27
CA GLN A 447 -13.63 -3.67 -3.26
C GLN A 447 -14.66 -4.81 -3.37
N LEU A 448 -15.93 -4.46 -3.45
CA LEU A 448 -17.04 -5.41 -3.51
C LEU A 448 -17.24 -5.94 -4.93
N ASN A 449 -17.63 -7.21 -5.08
CA ASN A 449 -18.04 -7.71 -6.39
C ASN A 449 -19.41 -7.10 -6.74
N VAL A 450 -19.55 -6.64 -7.97
CA VAL A 450 -20.83 -6.08 -8.45
C VAL A 450 -21.96 -7.12 -8.41
N SER A 451 -21.64 -8.40 -8.66
CA SER A 451 -22.58 -9.51 -8.51
C SER A 451 -23.19 -9.59 -7.11
N ASP A 452 -22.38 -9.36 -6.07
CA ASP A 452 -22.80 -9.43 -4.67
C ASP A 452 -23.70 -8.24 -4.33
N VAL A 453 -23.32 -7.05 -4.80
CA VAL A 453 -24.14 -5.83 -4.65
C VAL A 453 -25.49 -5.97 -5.34
N LEU A 454 -25.53 -6.51 -6.56
CA LEU A 454 -26.78 -6.77 -7.28
C LEU A 454 -27.66 -7.77 -6.53
N SER A 455 -27.06 -8.84 -6.00
CA SER A 455 -27.78 -9.86 -5.23
C SER A 455 -28.41 -9.28 -3.96
N ASP A 456 -27.65 -8.47 -3.20
CA ASP A 456 -28.12 -7.79 -2.00
C ASP A 456 -29.30 -6.83 -2.32
N LEU A 457 -29.19 -6.04 -3.40
CA LEU A 457 -30.27 -5.14 -3.83
C LEU A 457 -31.57 -5.88 -4.17
N LEU A 458 -31.48 -7.02 -4.87
CA LEU A 458 -32.65 -7.82 -5.25
C LEU A 458 -33.29 -8.48 -4.03
N GLN A 459 -32.49 -9.01 -3.11
CA GLN A 459 -32.98 -9.60 -1.86
C GLN A 459 -33.68 -8.55 -0.98
N LYS A 460 -33.16 -7.32 -0.91
CA LYS A 460 -33.78 -6.21 -0.17
C LYS A 460 -35.19 -5.84 -0.66
N VAL A 461 -35.51 -6.12 -1.92
CA VAL A 461 -36.86 -5.90 -2.48
C VAL A 461 -37.72 -7.18 -2.50
N GLY A 462 -37.26 -8.24 -1.84
CA GLY A 462 -38.04 -9.46 -1.59
C GLY A 462 -37.88 -10.56 -2.63
N LEU A 463 -36.95 -10.45 -3.58
CA LEU A 463 -36.63 -11.55 -4.48
C LEU A 463 -35.82 -12.63 -3.74
N LYS A 464 -36.21 -13.89 -3.93
CA LYS A 464 -35.47 -15.05 -3.41
C LYS A 464 -34.29 -15.38 -4.32
N GLY A 465 -33.25 -15.98 -3.75
CA GLY A 465 -32.01 -16.30 -4.49
C GLY A 465 -32.20 -17.27 -5.65
N ASP A 466 -33.29 -18.03 -5.71
CA ASP A 466 -33.63 -18.89 -6.84
C ASP A 466 -34.31 -18.15 -8.00
N GLN A 467 -34.75 -16.90 -7.80
CA GLN A 467 -35.46 -16.08 -8.79
C GLN A 467 -34.54 -15.20 -9.64
N PHE A 468 -33.25 -15.13 -9.32
CA PHE A 468 -32.28 -14.34 -10.07
C PHE A 468 -30.91 -15.02 -10.13
N ASP A 469 -30.08 -14.58 -11.07
CA ASP A 469 -28.69 -15.02 -11.23
C ASP A 469 -27.82 -13.83 -11.67
N THR A 470 -26.91 -13.44 -10.79
CA THR A 470 -25.98 -12.31 -10.94
C THR A 470 -24.54 -12.76 -11.12
N SER A 471 -24.29 -14.08 -11.08
CA SER A 471 -22.93 -14.67 -11.01
C SER A 471 -22.07 -14.38 -12.24
N ASP A 472 -22.72 -14.09 -13.37
CA ASP A 472 -22.06 -13.73 -14.62
C ASP A 472 -21.51 -12.30 -14.63
N VAL A 473 -22.07 -11.38 -13.82
CA VAL A 473 -21.63 -9.99 -13.81
C VAL A 473 -20.28 -9.88 -13.12
N LYS A 474 -19.31 -9.35 -13.86
CA LYS A 474 -17.94 -9.13 -13.39
C LYS A 474 -17.68 -7.64 -13.18
N GLY A 475 -16.85 -7.33 -12.19
CA GLY A 475 -16.47 -5.96 -11.86
C GLY A 475 -16.38 -5.73 -10.36
N LEU A 476 -15.59 -4.72 -10.00
CA LEU A 476 -15.37 -4.31 -8.63
C LEU A 476 -15.95 -2.93 -8.37
N LEU A 477 -16.50 -2.74 -7.18
CA LEU A 477 -17.12 -1.51 -6.73
C LEU A 477 -16.43 -1.05 -5.45
N SER A 478 -15.77 0.11 -5.51
CA SER A 478 -15.05 0.69 -4.36
C SER A 478 -15.98 1.33 -3.34
N GLY A 479 -17.08 1.93 -3.81
CA GLY A 479 -18.09 2.52 -2.94
C GLY A 479 -19.24 3.12 -3.72
N TYR A 480 -20.42 3.04 -3.14
CA TYR A 480 -21.65 3.60 -3.68
C TYR A 480 -22.49 4.17 -2.53
N VAL A 481 -22.91 5.44 -2.66
CA VAL A 481 -23.76 6.10 -1.67
C VAL A 481 -25.18 6.20 -2.22
N ILE A 482 -26.13 5.51 -1.58
CA ILE A 482 -27.57 5.68 -1.81
C ILE A 482 -28.10 6.55 -0.67
N ASN A 483 -28.30 7.84 -0.93
CA ASN A 483 -28.73 8.82 0.06
C ASN A 483 -30.21 9.22 -0.08
N ASP A 484 -30.88 8.77 -1.14
CA ASP A 484 -32.26 9.07 -1.48
C ASP A 484 -33.09 7.80 -1.71
N GLN A 485 -34.40 7.89 -1.52
CA GLN A 485 -35.31 6.79 -1.80
C GLN A 485 -35.52 6.66 -3.31
N GLN A 486 -35.03 5.57 -3.89
CA GLN A 486 -35.17 5.29 -5.31
C GLN A 486 -35.50 3.81 -5.60
N PRO A 487 -36.22 3.51 -6.70
CA PRO A 487 -36.48 2.13 -7.10
C PRO A 487 -35.17 1.37 -7.39
N VAL A 488 -35.02 0.12 -6.91
CA VAL A 488 -33.84 -0.71 -7.18
C VAL A 488 -33.54 -0.87 -8.68
N ARG A 489 -34.58 -0.88 -9.53
CA ARG A 489 -34.41 -0.86 -10.99
C ARG A 489 -33.59 0.33 -11.50
N SER A 490 -33.67 1.50 -10.85
CA SER A 490 -32.92 2.70 -11.22
C SER A 490 -31.44 2.53 -10.90
N ILE A 491 -31.15 1.98 -9.72
CA ILE A 491 -29.79 1.62 -9.29
C ILE A 491 -29.19 0.59 -10.26
N ILE A 492 -29.91 -0.49 -10.56
CA ILE A 492 -29.47 -1.51 -11.52
C ILE A 492 -29.20 -0.89 -12.89
N LYS A 493 -30.05 0.02 -13.36
CA LYS A 493 -29.86 0.71 -14.65
C LYS A 493 -28.58 1.55 -14.68
N MET A 494 -28.20 2.16 -13.55
CA MET A 494 -26.95 2.90 -13.41
C MET A 494 -25.74 1.95 -13.38
N LEU A 495 -25.78 0.89 -12.55
CA LEU A 495 -24.71 -0.13 -12.52
C LEU A 495 -24.51 -0.80 -13.88
N ARG A 496 -25.60 -1.03 -14.62
CA ARG A 496 -25.58 -1.57 -15.99
C ARG A 496 -24.76 -0.73 -16.97
N ARG A 497 -24.73 0.59 -16.79
CA ARG A 497 -23.92 1.51 -17.61
C ARG A 497 -22.44 1.51 -17.23
N CYS A 498 -22.13 1.18 -15.99
CA CYS A 498 -20.76 1.20 -15.46
C CYS A 498 -20.05 -0.14 -15.65
N TYR A 499 -20.77 -1.25 -15.52
CA TYR A 499 -20.23 -2.62 -15.53
C TYR A 499 -20.73 -3.47 -16.71
N PHE A 500 -21.42 -2.82 -17.66
CA PHE A 500 -21.73 -3.35 -19.00
C PHE A 500 -22.39 -4.74 -19.00
N PHE A 501 -23.60 -4.86 -18.45
CA PHE A 501 -24.37 -6.10 -18.51
C PHE A 501 -25.76 -5.91 -19.14
N ASP A 502 -26.44 -6.98 -19.47
CA ASP A 502 -27.86 -7.02 -19.80
C ASP A 502 -28.64 -7.67 -18.65
N VAL A 503 -29.94 -7.37 -18.56
CA VAL A 503 -30.85 -8.02 -17.62
C VAL A 503 -31.98 -8.63 -18.43
N VAL A 504 -32.12 -9.94 -18.39
CA VAL A 504 -33.07 -10.70 -19.19
C VAL A 504 -33.86 -11.66 -18.31
N GLU A 505 -35.09 -11.96 -18.70
CA GLU A 505 -35.83 -13.07 -18.11
C GLU A 505 -35.48 -14.34 -18.87
N GLN A 506 -35.01 -15.37 -18.16
CA GLN A 506 -34.76 -16.69 -18.72
C GLN A 506 -35.19 -17.75 -17.72
N ASN A 507 -36.03 -18.71 -18.15
CA ASN A 507 -36.51 -19.83 -17.33
C ASN A 507 -37.14 -19.36 -16.00
N SER A 508 -37.98 -18.32 -16.04
CA SER A 508 -38.60 -17.66 -14.87
C SER A 508 -37.61 -17.05 -13.87
N LYS A 509 -36.36 -16.81 -14.29
CA LYS A 509 -35.34 -16.12 -13.48
C LYS A 509 -34.89 -14.84 -14.16
N LEU A 510 -34.58 -13.81 -13.36
CA LEU A 510 -33.86 -12.63 -13.83
C LEU A 510 -32.37 -12.95 -13.93
N LYS A 511 -31.84 -13.06 -15.14
CA LYS A 511 -30.42 -13.27 -15.37
C LYS A 511 -29.74 -11.97 -15.75
N PHE A 512 -28.61 -11.72 -15.13
CA PHE A 512 -27.73 -10.62 -15.45
C PHE A 512 -26.58 -11.20 -16.27
N ILE A 513 -26.39 -10.71 -17.49
CA ILE A 513 -25.48 -11.31 -18.48
C ILE A 513 -24.42 -10.27 -18.88
N GLN A 514 -23.16 -10.60 -18.70
CA GLN A 514 -22.04 -9.72 -19.00
C GLN A 514 -21.95 -9.44 -20.52
N LYS A 515 -21.85 -8.16 -20.90
CA LYS A 515 -21.50 -7.76 -22.28
C LYS A 515 -19.99 -7.86 -22.49
N GLY A 516 -19.59 -8.07 -23.74
CA GLY A 516 -18.24 -8.40 -24.20
C GLY A 516 -18.11 -9.82 -24.77
N ARG A 517 -19.19 -10.61 -24.76
CA ARG A 517 -19.21 -11.99 -25.27
C ARG A 517 -19.13 -12.02 -26.80
N GLY A 518 -18.42 -13.01 -27.34
CA GLY A 518 -18.34 -13.27 -28.78
C GLY A 518 -19.64 -13.81 -29.39
N VAL A 519 -19.61 -14.06 -30.70
CA VAL A 519 -20.74 -14.60 -31.46
C VAL A 519 -21.11 -16.00 -30.96
N LYS A 520 -22.36 -16.17 -30.53
CA LYS A 520 -22.95 -17.45 -30.07
C LYS A 520 -23.27 -18.38 -31.24
N THR A 521 -23.76 -17.83 -32.34
CA THR A 521 -24.06 -18.59 -33.55
C THR A 521 -24.04 -17.70 -34.78
N GLU A 522 -23.76 -18.33 -35.92
CA GLU A 522 -23.74 -17.69 -37.24
C GLU A 522 -24.91 -18.23 -38.06
N ILE A 523 -25.69 -17.33 -38.63
CA ILE A 523 -26.95 -17.64 -39.34
C ILE A 523 -26.80 -17.14 -40.79
N PRO A 524 -26.87 -18.04 -41.79
CA PRO A 524 -26.87 -17.62 -43.19
C PRO A 524 -28.11 -16.78 -43.51
N ILE A 525 -27.94 -15.71 -44.29
CA ILE A 525 -29.05 -14.83 -44.70
C ILE A 525 -30.20 -15.59 -45.39
N GLY A 526 -29.87 -16.65 -46.14
CA GLY A 526 -30.85 -17.49 -46.85
C GLY A 526 -31.76 -18.30 -45.92
N GLU A 527 -31.46 -18.38 -44.62
CA GLU A 527 -32.35 -19.02 -43.65
C GLU A 527 -33.41 -18.08 -43.06
N MET A 528 -33.36 -16.78 -43.37
CA MET A 528 -34.36 -15.83 -42.89
C MET A 528 -35.72 -16.07 -43.56
N VAL A 529 -36.80 -15.88 -42.82
CA VAL A 529 -38.18 -15.99 -43.37
C VAL A 529 -38.47 -14.90 -44.40
N THR A 530 -37.72 -13.81 -44.33
CA THR A 530 -37.72 -12.72 -45.32
C THR A 530 -36.29 -12.50 -45.81
N ASN A 531 -36.04 -12.63 -47.12
CA ASN A 531 -34.69 -12.54 -47.74
C ASN A 531 -34.06 -11.14 -47.72
N ASN A 532 -34.71 -10.15 -47.13
CA ASN A 532 -34.10 -8.86 -46.86
C ASN A 532 -33.73 -8.85 -45.38
N VAL A 533 -32.49 -8.48 -45.05
CA VAL A 533 -32.17 -7.95 -43.72
C VAL A 533 -33.08 -6.73 -43.54
N ALA A 534 -34.29 -6.96 -43.02
CA ALA A 534 -35.37 -6.00 -43.12
C ALA A 534 -35.00 -4.77 -42.29
N LYS A 535 -34.78 -3.66 -42.99
CA LYS A 535 -34.38 -2.35 -42.47
C LYS A 535 -33.21 -2.39 -41.47
N LEU A 536 -31.98 -2.34 -41.99
CA LEU A 536 -30.91 -1.63 -41.29
C LEU A 536 -31.36 -0.16 -41.15
N VAL A 537 -31.90 0.20 -39.99
CA VAL A 537 -32.15 1.62 -39.69
C VAL A 537 -30.86 2.16 -39.10
N ASN A 538 -30.17 3.00 -39.88
CA ASN A 538 -29.04 3.77 -39.38
C ASN A 538 -29.56 5.03 -38.72
N ILE A 539 -29.26 5.19 -37.44
CA ILE A 539 -29.43 6.48 -36.76
C ILE A 539 -28.47 7.49 -37.41
N SER A 540 -28.96 8.71 -37.67
CA SER A 540 -28.16 9.78 -38.29
C SER A 540 -26.94 10.10 -37.44
N GLN A 541 -25.81 10.42 -38.08
CA GLN A 541 -24.59 10.81 -37.38
C GLN A 541 -24.77 12.10 -36.56
N LEU A 542 -25.69 12.97 -36.96
CA LEU A 542 -26.00 14.22 -36.24
C LEU A 542 -26.74 13.97 -34.92
N ASP A 543 -27.38 12.81 -34.77
CA ASP A 543 -28.11 12.41 -33.56
C ASP A 543 -27.23 11.62 -32.58
N LEU A 544 -25.98 11.31 -32.95
CA LEU A 544 -25.03 10.57 -32.12
C LEU A 544 -24.16 11.52 -31.29
N ASN A 545 -23.76 11.05 -30.12
CA ASN A 545 -22.83 11.78 -29.28
C ASN A 545 -21.42 11.67 -29.88
N SER A 546 -20.75 12.79 -30.14
CA SER A 546 -19.32 12.78 -30.47
C SER A 546 -18.44 12.79 -29.21
N LYS A 547 -19.03 13.12 -28.04
CA LYS A 547 -18.34 13.20 -26.76
C LYS A 547 -19.21 12.63 -25.63
N VAL A 548 -18.59 11.89 -24.72
CA VAL A 548 -19.20 11.43 -23.46
C VAL A 548 -18.35 11.91 -22.30
N ASN A 549 -18.95 12.67 -21.39
CA ASN A 549 -18.34 13.06 -20.12
C ASN A 549 -18.89 12.16 -19.00
N VAL A 550 -18.00 11.65 -18.15
CA VAL A 550 -18.32 10.87 -16.96
C VAL A 550 -17.93 11.68 -15.74
N VAL A 551 -18.93 12.07 -14.95
CA VAL A 551 -18.75 12.77 -13.67
C VAL A 551 -18.82 11.73 -12.55
N TYR A 552 -17.79 11.65 -11.71
CA TYR A 552 -17.66 10.59 -10.70
C TYR A 552 -16.98 11.11 -9.43
N PHE A 553 -17.04 10.32 -8.34
CA PHE A 553 -16.23 10.58 -7.16
C PHE A 553 -14.87 9.90 -7.33
N ASN A 554 -13.80 10.69 -7.42
CA ASN A 554 -12.45 10.16 -7.51
C ASN A 554 -12.04 9.57 -6.15
N ARG A 555 -11.34 8.44 -6.15
CA ARG A 555 -10.91 7.74 -4.93
C ARG A 555 -9.84 8.49 -4.10
N ASN A 556 -9.31 9.58 -4.63
CA ASN A 556 -8.38 10.52 -4.00
C ASN A 556 -8.88 11.16 -2.69
N PHE A 557 -8.01 11.92 -2.00
CA PHE A 557 -8.34 12.48 -0.68
C PHE A 557 -9.58 13.35 -0.71
N GLY A 558 -10.53 13.04 0.17
CA GLY A 558 -11.78 13.80 0.30
C GLY A 558 -12.81 13.48 -0.77
N TYR A 559 -12.58 12.44 -1.59
CA TYR A 559 -13.48 12.01 -2.66
C TYR A 559 -13.93 13.14 -3.59
N PRO A 560 -12.99 13.90 -4.21
CA PRO A 560 -13.37 15.03 -5.04
C PRO A 560 -14.18 14.56 -6.24
N ILE A 561 -15.11 15.40 -6.68
CA ILE A 561 -15.81 15.18 -7.94
C ILE A 561 -14.84 15.48 -9.08
N ASP A 562 -14.69 14.54 -10.00
CA ASP A 562 -13.80 14.64 -11.15
C ASP A 562 -14.55 14.25 -12.43
N VAL A 563 -13.97 14.59 -13.59
CA VAL A 563 -14.58 14.35 -14.90
C VAL A 563 -13.56 13.74 -15.85
N LYS A 564 -13.91 12.58 -16.41
CA LYS A 564 -13.21 11.99 -17.57
C LYS A 564 -14.09 12.02 -18.80
N TYR A 565 -13.47 11.97 -19.97
CA TYR A 565 -14.22 12.01 -21.22
C TYR A 565 -13.57 11.17 -22.32
N ALA A 566 -14.42 10.71 -23.23
CA ALA A 566 -14.01 10.18 -24.52
C ALA A 566 -14.61 11.06 -25.61
N GLU A 567 -13.86 11.26 -26.70
CA GLU A 567 -14.26 12.15 -27.79
C GLU A 567 -13.78 11.60 -29.13
N LEU A 568 -14.67 11.65 -30.13
CA LEU A 568 -14.34 11.37 -31.52
C LEU A 568 -14.03 12.68 -32.26
N PRO A 569 -13.11 12.68 -33.24
CA PRO A 569 -12.78 13.87 -34.05
C PRO A 569 -13.89 14.18 -35.08
N LYS A 570 -15.13 14.36 -34.64
CA LYS A 570 -16.33 14.61 -35.45
C LYS A 570 -17.24 15.63 -34.76
N GLN A 571 -18.00 16.39 -35.55
CA GLN A 571 -19.07 17.24 -34.99
C GLN A 571 -20.23 16.36 -34.51
N GLY A 572 -20.77 16.67 -33.32
CA GLY A 572 -21.86 15.93 -32.70
C GLY A 572 -22.18 16.48 -31.31
N ASN A 573 -23.16 15.85 -30.64
CA ASN A 573 -23.59 16.26 -29.31
C ASN A 573 -22.63 15.73 -28.23
N ALA A 574 -22.57 16.43 -27.10
CA ALA A 574 -21.93 15.92 -25.89
C ALA A 574 -23.00 15.37 -24.94
N ALA A 575 -22.78 14.17 -24.42
CA ALA A 575 -23.59 13.60 -23.34
C ALA A 575 -22.79 13.62 -22.03
N THR A 576 -23.47 13.90 -20.93
CA THR A 576 -22.89 13.82 -19.59
C THR A 576 -23.60 12.73 -18.79
N VAL A 577 -22.82 11.87 -18.15
CA VAL A 577 -23.30 10.79 -17.29
C VAL A 577 -22.73 11.02 -15.90
N GLU A 578 -23.62 11.21 -14.93
CA GLU A 578 -23.26 11.30 -13.52
C GLU A 578 -23.31 9.90 -12.91
N ILE A 579 -22.17 9.48 -12.35
CA ILE A 579 -21.98 8.17 -11.74
C ILE A 579 -21.67 8.40 -10.26
N PRO A 580 -22.63 8.16 -9.34
CA PRO A 580 -22.44 8.36 -7.91
C PRO A 580 -21.58 7.25 -7.26
N LEU A 581 -20.57 6.74 -7.97
CA LEU A 581 -19.65 5.71 -7.52
C LEU A 581 -18.28 6.32 -7.23
N ILE A 582 -17.58 5.72 -6.27
CA ILE A 582 -16.17 5.99 -6.01
C ILE A 582 -15.34 5.13 -6.98
N MET A 583 -14.52 5.77 -7.81
CA MET A 583 -13.77 5.11 -8.88
C MET A 583 -12.37 5.72 -9.06
N GLU A 584 -11.48 4.95 -9.66
CA GLU A 584 -10.19 5.42 -10.18
C GLU A 584 -10.38 6.17 -11.52
N GLU A 585 -9.42 7.04 -11.86
CA GLU A 585 -9.40 7.75 -13.14
C GLU A 585 -9.49 6.79 -14.35
N GLY A 586 -8.74 5.68 -14.31
CA GLY A 586 -8.73 4.69 -15.39
C GLY A 586 -10.08 4.00 -15.59
N GLU A 587 -10.81 3.73 -14.50
CA GLU A 587 -12.15 3.14 -14.57
C GLU A 587 -13.15 4.12 -15.19
N ALA A 588 -13.11 5.40 -14.78
CA ALA A 588 -13.98 6.44 -15.34
C ALA A 588 -13.69 6.70 -16.83
N GLN A 589 -12.42 6.70 -17.22
CA GLN A 589 -12.00 6.82 -18.62
C GLN A 589 -12.52 5.64 -19.46
N ASN A 590 -12.36 4.40 -18.96
CA ASN A 590 -12.87 3.21 -19.63
C ASN A 590 -14.40 3.29 -19.82
N ILE A 591 -15.16 3.70 -18.80
CA ILE A 591 -16.61 3.89 -18.92
C ILE A 591 -16.95 4.92 -20.00
N ALA A 592 -16.25 6.06 -20.05
CA ALA A 592 -16.50 7.08 -21.07
C ALA A 592 -16.28 6.53 -22.49
N GLU A 593 -15.19 5.77 -22.69
CA GLU A 593 -14.86 5.13 -23.96
C GLU A 593 -15.88 4.08 -24.35
N VAL A 594 -16.21 3.15 -23.46
CA VAL A 594 -17.20 2.09 -23.72
C VAL A 594 -18.55 2.70 -24.07
N LEU A 595 -19.03 3.70 -23.32
CA LEU A 595 -20.31 4.35 -23.58
C LEU A 595 -20.32 5.08 -24.94
N LEU A 596 -19.22 5.76 -25.30
CA LEU A 596 -19.10 6.42 -26.59
C LEU A 596 -19.08 5.40 -27.72
N TYR A 597 -18.13 4.47 -27.73
CA TYR A 597 -17.96 3.52 -28.83
C TYR A 597 -19.15 2.57 -28.96
N SER A 598 -19.70 2.07 -27.86
CA SER A 598 -20.90 1.20 -27.92
C SER A 598 -22.10 1.94 -28.52
N SER A 599 -22.33 3.22 -28.19
CA SER A 599 -23.43 3.99 -28.79
C SER A 599 -23.27 4.15 -30.31
N TRP A 600 -22.03 4.27 -30.79
CA TRP A 600 -21.73 4.32 -32.23
C TRP A 600 -21.90 2.97 -32.93
N GLN A 601 -21.63 1.86 -32.25
CA GLN A 601 -21.91 0.52 -32.78
C GLN A 601 -23.41 0.20 -32.80
N GLU A 602 -24.11 0.53 -31.71
CA GLU A 602 -25.54 0.25 -31.53
C GLU A 602 -26.45 1.10 -32.45
N ARG A 603 -25.89 2.08 -33.18
CA ARG A 603 -26.62 2.88 -34.20
C ARG A 603 -27.22 2.04 -35.33
N ASN A 604 -26.61 0.88 -35.59
CA ASN A 604 -27.01 -0.05 -36.62
C ASN A 604 -28.11 -0.95 -36.03
N VAL A 605 -29.38 -0.64 -36.29
CA VAL A 605 -30.51 -1.43 -35.78
C VAL A 605 -30.96 -2.43 -36.84
N TYR A 606 -31.04 -3.70 -36.46
CA TYR A 606 -31.46 -4.81 -37.33
C TYR A 606 -32.83 -5.32 -36.88
N ASN A 607 -33.72 -5.62 -37.84
CA ASN A 607 -35.06 -6.12 -37.53
C ASN A 607 -35.54 -7.16 -38.56
N PHE A 608 -35.51 -8.44 -38.24
CA PHE A 608 -35.78 -9.51 -39.21
C PHE A 608 -36.52 -10.69 -38.58
N LYS A 609 -36.92 -11.66 -39.41
CA LYS A 609 -37.62 -12.88 -38.98
C LYS A 609 -36.76 -14.12 -39.21
N LEU A 610 -36.66 -14.96 -38.20
CA LEU A 610 -36.03 -16.27 -38.28
C LEU A 610 -37.08 -17.40 -38.17
N PRO A 611 -36.85 -18.57 -38.78
CA PRO A 611 -37.69 -19.74 -38.60
C PRO A 611 -37.70 -20.20 -37.14
N ILE A 612 -38.76 -20.91 -36.73
CA ILE A 612 -38.93 -21.35 -35.34
C ILE A 612 -37.78 -22.23 -34.79
N LYS A 613 -36.96 -22.84 -35.65
CA LYS A 613 -35.77 -23.60 -35.23
C LYS A 613 -34.75 -22.76 -34.43
N TYR A 614 -34.84 -21.43 -34.53
CA TYR A 614 -34.03 -20.48 -33.78
C TYR A 614 -34.68 -19.95 -32.48
N ALA A 615 -35.80 -20.54 -32.05
CA ALA A 615 -36.53 -20.12 -30.85
C ALA A 615 -35.72 -20.15 -29.54
N TRP A 616 -34.58 -20.85 -29.53
CA TRP A 616 -33.66 -20.90 -28.40
C TRP A 616 -32.77 -19.63 -28.28
N LEU A 617 -32.79 -18.75 -29.27
CA LEU A 617 -32.12 -17.44 -29.21
C LEU A 617 -32.86 -16.51 -28.25
N LEU A 618 -32.11 -15.90 -27.35
CA LEU A 618 -32.64 -15.02 -26.32
C LEU A 618 -32.12 -13.60 -26.49
N PRO A 619 -32.80 -12.59 -25.92
CA PRO A 619 -32.19 -11.29 -25.69
C PRO A 619 -30.82 -11.44 -25.00
N SER A 620 -29.89 -10.53 -25.29
CA SER A 620 -28.44 -10.56 -24.98
C SER A 620 -27.56 -11.50 -25.79
N ASP A 621 -28.13 -12.50 -26.49
CA ASP A 621 -27.32 -13.36 -27.36
C ASP A 621 -26.70 -12.53 -28.50
N VAL A 622 -25.43 -12.80 -28.81
CA VAL A 622 -24.73 -12.19 -29.94
C VAL A 622 -24.76 -13.18 -31.10
N ILE A 623 -25.22 -12.73 -32.26
CA ILE A 623 -25.30 -13.54 -33.48
C ILE A 623 -24.58 -12.84 -34.62
N ALA A 624 -24.09 -13.63 -35.57
CA ALA A 624 -23.59 -13.13 -36.84
C ALA A 624 -24.56 -13.52 -37.95
N ILE A 625 -24.93 -12.57 -38.81
CA ILE A 625 -25.62 -12.86 -40.07
C ILE A 625 -24.62 -12.80 -41.20
N SER A 626 -24.54 -13.89 -41.97
CA SER A 626 -23.61 -14.00 -43.09
C SER A 626 -24.35 -13.79 -44.41
N ASP A 627 -23.95 -12.74 -45.12
CA ASP A 627 -24.51 -12.26 -46.40
C ASP A 627 -23.39 -12.19 -47.45
N GLY A 628 -23.14 -13.32 -48.12
CA GLY A 628 -21.98 -13.47 -48.99
C GLY A 628 -20.67 -13.29 -48.21
N GLU A 629 -19.83 -12.33 -48.62
CA GLU A 629 -18.59 -11.97 -47.93
C GLU A 629 -18.82 -11.04 -46.71
N LYS A 630 -20.03 -10.49 -46.54
CA LYS A 630 -20.33 -9.58 -45.44
C LYS A 630 -20.77 -10.36 -44.21
N ARG A 631 -20.20 -9.97 -43.07
CA ARG A 631 -20.55 -10.50 -41.74
C ARG A 631 -21.13 -9.39 -40.88
N HIS A 632 -22.39 -9.54 -40.49
CA HIS A 632 -23.08 -8.59 -39.63
C HIS A 632 -23.19 -9.13 -38.21
N THR A 633 -22.34 -8.63 -37.30
CA THR A 633 -22.40 -8.99 -35.87
C THR A 633 -23.40 -8.09 -35.14
N MET A 634 -24.32 -8.70 -34.41
CA MET A 634 -25.35 -7.99 -33.66
C MET A 634 -25.71 -8.69 -32.36
N ARG A 635 -26.10 -7.90 -31.36
CA ARG A 635 -26.66 -8.39 -30.09
C ARG A 635 -28.18 -8.28 -30.14
N ILE A 636 -28.87 -9.36 -29.79
CA ILE A 636 -30.33 -9.41 -29.75
C ILE A 636 -30.82 -8.57 -28.57
N ILE A 637 -31.69 -7.59 -28.83
CA ILE A 637 -32.31 -6.76 -27.80
C ILE A 637 -33.76 -7.13 -27.53
N LYS A 638 -34.42 -7.80 -28.48
CA LYS A 638 -35.80 -8.26 -28.34
C LYS A 638 -36.07 -9.44 -29.26
N THR A 639 -36.80 -10.42 -28.74
CA THR A 639 -37.42 -11.49 -29.52
C THR A 639 -38.93 -11.46 -29.30
N LYS A 640 -39.70 -11.88 -30.32
CA LYS A 640 -41.16 -12.05 -30.24
C LYS A 640 -41.58 -13.22 -31.10
N PHE A 641 -42.35 -14.14 -30.52
CA PHE A 641 -42.91 -15.28 -31.25
C PHE A 641 -44.04 -14.83 -32.18
N GLU A 642 -44.01 -15.29 -33.42
CA GLU A 642 -45.05 -15.07 -34.44
C GLU A 642 -45.28 -16.35 -35.25
N SER A 643 -46.28 -17.13 -34.84
CA SER A 643 -46.64 -18.43 -35.45
C SER A 643 -45.42 -19.37 -35.56
N MET A 644 -44.96 -19.71 -36.77
CA MET A 644 -43.81 -20.58 -37.05
C MET A 644 -42.50 -19.80 -37.25
N SER A 645 -42.43 -18.57 -36.75
CA SER A 645 -41.26 -17.70 -36.85
C SER A 645 -41.03 -16.94 -35.55
N ILE A 646 -39.82 -16.40 -35.40
CA ILE A 646 -39.47 -15.45 -34.36
C ILE A 646 -39.07 -14.12 -35.02
N GLN A 647 -39.66 -13.02 -34.56
CA GLN A 647 -39.19 -11.68 -34.87
C GLN A 647 -38.00 -11.37 -33.96
N VAL A 648 -36.89 -10.97 -34.56
CA VAL A 648 -35.65 -10.60 -33.86
C VAL A 648 -35.33 -9.15 -34.14
N MET A 649 -35.08 -8.40 -33.09
CA MET A 649 -34.52 -7.05 -33.17
C MET A 649 -33.17 -7.05 -32.46
N GLY A 650 -32.15 -6.56 -33.16
CA GLY A 650 -30.77 -6.51 -32.68
C GLY A 650 -30.10 -5.19 -32.98
N VAL A 651 -28.97 -4.96 -32.35
CA VAL A 651 -28.13 -3.77 -32.55
C VAL A 651 -26.71 -4.18 -32.91
N GLY A 652 -26.01 -3.37 -33.70
CA GLY A 652 -24.61 -3.56 -34.03
C GLY A 652 -23.77 -3.74 -32.77
N TYR A 653 -22.84 -4.67 -32.82
CA TYR A 653 -22.13 -5.10 -31.63
C TYR A 653 -20.69 -5.51 -31.92
N ASP A 654 -19.78 -4.99 -31.11
CA ASP A 654 -18.37 -5.36 -31.11
C ASP A 654 -17.98 -5.75 -29.67
N PRO A 655 -17.61 -7.02 -29.42
CA PRO A 655 -17.26 -7.49 -28.08
C PRO A 655 -15.99 -6.81 -27.54
N SER A 656 -15.06 -6.39 -28.40
CA SER A 656 -13.76 -5.84 -27.98
C SER A 656 -13.86 -4.49 -27.26
N ILE A 657 -15.01 -3.82 -27.37
CA ILE A 657 -15.30 -2.55 -26.69
C ILE A 657 -15.49 -2.76 -25.19
N TYR A 658 -16.04 -3.89 -24.76
CA TYR A 658 -16.49 -4.08 -23.38
C TYR A 658 -15.40 -4.74 -22.52
N LYS A 659 -14.45 -3.92 -22.05
CA LYS A 659 -13.36 -4.36 -21.16
C LYS A 659 -13.60 -3.94 -19.71
N LEU A 660 -13.11 -4.73 -18.77
CA LEU A 660 -13.12 -4.42 -17.32
C LEU A 660 -11.74 -4.04 -16.78
N SER A 661 -10.69 -4.34 -17.54
CA SER A 661 -9.34 -3.82 -17.35
C SER A 661 -9.22 -2.41 -17.95
N PHE A 662 -8.23 -1.66 -17.50
CA PHE A 662 -7.97 -0.31 -17.98
C PHE A 662 -6.47 -0.07 -18.15
N PRO A 663 -6.05 0.83 -19.06
CA PRO A 663 -4.65 1.18 -19.20
C PRO A 663 -4.08 1.67 -17.87
N SER A 664 -2.81 1.36 -17.59
CA SER A 664 -2.13 2.01 -16.46
C SER A 664 -2.13 3.52 -16.70
N THR A 665 -2.99 4.22 -15.98
CA THR A 665 -3.05 5.67 -16.06
C THR A 665 -1.74 6.19 -15.49
N ARG A 666 -1.03 7.03 -16.25
CA ARG A 666 -0.25 8.09 -15.60
C ARG A 666 -1.31 8.95 -14.93
N SER A 667 -1.72 8.59 -13.71
CA SER A 667 -2.60 9.42 -12.89
C SER A 667 -2.04 10.83 -13.05
N LEU A 668 -2.83 11.74 -13.63
CA LEU A 668 -2.39 13.11 -13.81
C LEU A 668 -2.10 13.61 -12.41
N MET A 669 -0.80 13.67 -12.11
CA MET A 669 -0.21 13.83 -10.79
C MET A 669 -0.81 15.05 -10.13
N LEU A 670 -1.94 14.89 -9.46
CA LEU A 670 -2.37 15.85 -8.48
C LEU A 670 -1.32 15.74 -7.40
N LYS A 671 -0.58 16.84 -7.24
CA LYS A 671 0.34 17.02 -6.14
C LYS A 671 -0.51 17.06 -4.88
N GLU A 672 -0.89 15.89 -4.39
CA GLU A 672 -1.61 15.76 -3.14
C GLU A 672 -0.62 16.10 -2.04
N TYR A 673 -0.81 17.28 -1.45
CA TYR A 673 -0.02 17.69 -0.32
C TYR A 673 -0.42 16.82 0.87
N PRO A 674 0.54 16.39 1.70
CA PRO A 674 0.20 15.73 2.95
C PRO A 674 -0.79 16.62 3.71
N PRO A 675 -1.78 16.01 4.39
CA PRO A 675 -2.72 16.71 5.26
C PRO A 675 -2.09 17.89 5.98
N SER A 676 -2.70 19.08 5.92
CA SER A 676 -2.20 20.20 6.72
C SER A 676 -2.34 19.83 8.20
N HIS A 677 -1.25 19.43 8.83
CA HIS A 677 -1.27 19.02 10.23
C HIS A 677 -1.54 20.22 11.11
N ILE A 678 -2.45 20.04 12.06
CA ILE A 678 -2.74 21.05 13.07
C ILE A 678 -1.65 20.96 14.14
N SER A 679 -0.71 21.91 14.12
CA SER A 679 0.39 22.00 15.08
C SER A 679 -0.14 22.26 16.49
N LYS A 680 0.43 21.62 17.52
CA LYS A 680 -0.07 21.80 18.89
C LYS A 680 0.34 23.18 19.43
N SER A 681 -0.63 23.93 19.93
CA SER A 681 -0.39 25.17 20.67
C SER A 681 0.00 24.88 22.11
N ILE A 682 1.03 25.55 22.60
CA ILE A 682 1.44 25.56 24.00
C ILE A 682 1.22 26.95 24.54
N VAL A 683 0.54 27.03 25.68
CA VAL A 683 0.39 28.26 26.46
C VAL A 683 1.36 28.26 27.63
N GLU A 684 2.21 29.28 27.71
CA GLU A 684 3.10 29.52 28.85
C GLU A 684 2.69 30.84 29.52
N MET A 685 2.59 30.81 30.86
CA MET A 685 2.37 32.03 31.63
C MET A 685 3.68 32.81 31.70
N ILE A 686 3.60 34.13 31.48
CA ILE A 686 4.70 35.04 31.76
C ILE A 686 4.32 35.91 32.97
N ASP A 687 5.18 35.93 33.97
CA ASP A 687 4.94 36.71 35.18
C ASP A 687 5.62 38.07 35.06
N LEU A 688 4.83 39.08 34.64
CA LEU A 688 5.29 40.44 34.47
C LEU A 688 4.93 41.26 35.73
N PRO A 689 5.92 41.71 36.55
CA PRO A 689 5.66 42.28 37.88
C PRO A 689 5.03 43.69 37.89
N HIS A 690 4.69 44.26 36.74
CA HIS A 690 4.15 45.62 36.65
C HIS A 690 2.81 45.76 35.94
N ILE A 691 2.07 44.67 35.76
CA ILE A 691 0.66 44.80 35.40
C ILE A 691 -0.14 44.92 36.70
N LYS A 692 -0.43 46.17 37.12
CA LYS A 692 -1.35 46.43 38.23
C LYS A 692 -2.73 45.86 37.88
N GLY A 693 -3.32 45.09 38.79
CA GLY A 693 -4.67 44.53 38.65
C GLY A 693 -4.70 43.00 38.52
N ASN A 694 -5.88 42.47 38.22
CA ASN A 694 -6.16 41.05 38.11
C ASN A 694 -5.67 40.46 36.76
N ILE A 695 -4.60 40.96 36.16
CA ILE A 695 -4.21 40.60 34.78
C ILE A 695 -3.16 39.48 34.78
N ALA A 696 -3.36 38.50 33.91
CA ALA A 696 -2.39 37.45 33.60
C ALA A 696 -1.96 37.54 32.14
N SER A 697 -0.65 37.37 31.91
CA SER A 697 -0.03 37.45 30.60
C SER A 697 0.50 36.09 30.18
N PHE A 698 0.38 35.80 28.89
CA PHE A 698 0.68 34.51 28.31
C PHE A 698 1.35 34.67 26.96
N THR A 699 2.20 33.70 26.66
CA THR A 699 2.73 33.47 25.32
C THR A 699 2.15 32.19 24.75
N LEU A 700 1.85 32.21 23.46
CA LEU A 700 1.52 31.03 22.68
C LEU A 700 2.71 30.67 21.79
N ILE A 701 3.13 29.42 21.88
CA ILE A 701 4.22 28.85 21.08
C ILE A 701 3.78 27.53 20.45
N SER A 702 4.37 27.17 19.31
CA SER A 702 4.21 25.87 18.67
C SER A 702 5.48 25.04 18.81
N GLU A 703 5.34 23.72 18.90
CA GLU A 703 6.49 22.78 18.82
C GLU A 703 6.84 22.38 17.38
N GLU A 704 5.94 22.64 16.45
CA GLU A 704 6.00 22.19 15.06
C GLU A 704 5.91 23.40 14.12
N GLU A 705 6.51 23.27 12.93
CA GLU A 705 6.36 24.25 11.85
C GLU A 705 4.91 24.36 11.37
N GLY A 706 4.56 25.42 10.65
CA GLY A 706 3.23 25.56 10.02
C GLY A 706 2.07 25.92 10.97
N TRP A 707 2.34 26.40 12.18
CA TRP A 707 1.31 26.85 13.12
C TRP A 707 0.53 28.05 12.58
N LYS A 708 -0.79 27.89 12.40
CA LYS A 708 -1.69 28.90 11.83
C LYS A 708 -2.33 29.84 12.87
N GLY A 709 -2.10 29.59 14.16
CA GLY A 709 -2.73 30.30 15.26
C GLY A 709 -3.62 29.44 16.15
N ALA A 710 -4.13 30.04 17.22
CA ALA A 710 -4.97 29.37 18.21
C ALA A 710 -5.93 30.33 18.92
N THR A 711 -7.03 29.78 19.41
CA THR A 711 -7.92 30.45 20.36
C THR A 711 -7.65 29.93 21.76
N LEU A 712 -7.41 30.84 22.69
CA LEU A 712 -7.25 30.56 24.10
C LEU A 712 -8.62 30.58 24.78
N PHE A 713 -8.92 29.51 25.52
CA PHE A 713 -10.13 29.37 26.31
C PHE A 713 -9.79 29.30 27.80
N ILE A 714 -10.65 29.87 28.64
CA ILE A 714 -10.58 29.78 30.10
C ILE A 714 -11.77 29.03 30.68
N SER A 715 -11.53 28.28 31.74
CA SER A 715 -12.56 27.69 32.60
C SER A 715 -12.14 27.79 34.08
N TYR A 716 -13.11 27.91 34.99
CA TYR A 716 -12.86 27.88 36.45
C TYR A 716 -13.27 26.55 37.10
N ASP A 717 -13.87 25.64 36.32
CA ASP A 717 -14.40 24.34 36.78
C ASP A 717 -13.95 23.15 35.91
N ASP A 718 -13.08 23.40 34.92
CA ASP A 718 -12.61 22.46 33.89
C ASP A 718 -13.73 21.85 33.03
N LYS A 719 -14.93 22.45 33.03
CA LYS A 719 -16.10 21.99 32.27
C LYS A 719 -16.57 23.05 31.28
N ASN A 720 -16.73 24.27 31.77
CA ASN A 720 -17.28 25.38 31.00
C ASN A 720 -16.17 26.29 30.49
N TYR A 721 -15.76 26.06 29.23
CA TYR A 721 -14.71 26.83 28.57
C TYR A 721 -15.26 28.00 27.75
N LYS A 722 -14.73 29.21 27.97
CA LYS A 722 -15.07 30.42 27.22
C LYS A 722 -13.85 30.97 26.48
N PRO A 723 -13.98 31.38 25.21
CA PRO A 723 -12.88 31.99 24.47
C PRO A 723 -12.54 33.36 25.09
N ILE A 724 -11.25 33.66 25.18
CA ILE A 724 -10.75 34.89 25.81
C ILE A 724 -9.73 35.65 24.95
N ALA A 725 -9.04 34.97 24.04
CA ALA A 725 -8.12 35.59 23.11
C ALA A 725 -7.88 34.67 21.91
N SER A 726 -7.47 35.26 20.79
CA SER A 726 -6.98 34.52 19.63
C SER A 726 -5.63 35.11 19.21
N ALA A 727 -4.71 34.26 18.78
CA ALA A 727 -3.44 34.68 18.21
C ALA A 727 -3.18 33.93 16.91
N ASN A 728 -2.71 34.64 15.91
CA ASN A 728 -2.20 34.12 14.64
C ASN A 728 -0.68 34.29 14.51
N ILE A 729 -0.02 34.84 15.53
CA ILE A 729 1.42 35.07 15.61
C ILE A 729 1.95 34.42 16.89
N GLN A 730 3.01 33.62 16.77
CA GLN A 730 3.64 32.97 17.92
C GLN A 730 4.73 33.85 18.48
N SER A 731 4.96 33.78 19.79
CA SER A 731 6.00 34.61 20.40
C SER A 731 7.40 34.16 20.03
N THR A 732 8.30 35.13 19.90
CA THR A 732 9.73 34.85 19.84
C THR A 732 10.19 34.32 21.19
N TYR A 733 10.55 33.04 21.21
CA TYR A 733 10.78 32.28 22.44
C TYR A 733 12.07 31.46 22.32
N GLY A 734 12.84 31.39 23.40
CA GLY A 734 14.12 30.71 23.42
C GLY A 734 14.62 30.45 24.83
N TYR A 735 15.93 30.22 24.92
CA TYR A 735 16.61 29.96 26.18
C TYR A 735 17.98 30.62 26.23
N VAL A 736 18.41 30.98 27.43
CA VAL A 736 19.76 31.47 27.71
C VAL A 736 20.75 30.31 27.59
N ILE A 737 21.80 30.54 26.82
CA ILE A 737 22.94 29.62 26.69
C ILE A 737 24.06 30.04 27.63
N GLU A 738 24.31 31.34 27.72
CA GLU A 738 25.44 31.89 28.44
C GLU A 738 25.14 33.33 28.83
N PHE A 739 25.64 33.74 29.99
CA PHE A 739 25.61 35.13 30.46
C PHE A 739 27.02 35.53 30.85
N THR A 740 27.51 36.64 30.28
CA THR A 740 28.82 37.21 30.58
C THR A 740 28.71 38.72 30.76
N ASP A 741 29.79 39.37 31.20
CA ASP A 741 29.85 40.83 31.31
C ASP A 741 29.60 41.54 29.95
N GLU A 742 29.85 40.86 28.84
CA GLU A 742 29.65 41.39 27.48
C GLU A 742 28.21 41.26 26.98
N GLY A 743 27.35 40.47 27.64
CA GLY A 743 25.95 40.31 27.24
C GLY A 743 25.34 38.94 27.55
N ILE A 744 24.16 38.69 26.96
CA ILE A 744 23.43 37.42 27.09
C ILE A 744 23.42 36.73 25.73
N THR A 745 23.83 35.47 25.70
CA THR A 745 23.69 34.62 24.52
C THR A 745 22.42 33.79 24.64
N VAL A 746 21.54 33.86 23.64
CA VAL A 746 20.29 33.11 23.59
C VAL A 746 20.24 32.19 22.37
N VAL A 747 19.59 31.04 22.51
CA VAL A 747 19.15 30.23 21.38
C VAL A 747 17.63 30.35 21.27
N LEU A 748 17.15 30.76 20.11
CA LEU A 748 15.72 30.84 19.85
C LEU A 748 15.21 29.46 19.46
N ARG A 749 14.13 29.05 20.12
CA ARG A 749 13.33 27.90 19.69
C ARG A 749 12.44 28.30 18.52
N PHE A 750 11.82 29.49 18.60
CA PHE A 750 11.02 30.07 17.53
C PHE A 750 11.21 31.59 17.46
N GLY A 751 11.05 32.14 16.26
CA GLY A 751 11.15 33.58 15.97
C GLY A 751 12.54 34.00 15.51
N LYS A 752 12.66 35.29 15.17
CA LYS A 752 13.92 35.93 14.80
C LYS A 752 14.04 37.23 15.56
N LEU A 753 15.26 37.62 15.91
CA LEU A 753 15.53 38.92 16.48
C LEU A 753 16.05 39.84 15.38
N ASP A 754 15.49 41.04 15.30
CA ASP A 754 15.97 42.07 14.38
C ASP A 754 17.19 42.79 14.98
N VAL A 755 18.16 43.11 14.14
CA VAL A 755 19.50 43.58 14.52
C VAL A 755 19.49 45.07 14.90
N MET A 756 18.45 45.83 14.53
CA MET A 756 18.44 47.31 14.62
C MET A 756 17.15 47.91 15.21
N ASN A 757 16.71 47.48 16.40
CA ASN A 757 15.61 48.16 17.09
C ASN A 757 15.93 48.44 18.58
N PRO A 758 16.32 49.68 18.95
CA PRO A 758 16.86 50.02 20.27
C PRO A 758 15.79 50.13 21.39
N THR A 759 14.62 49.52 21.22
CA THR A 759 13.46 49.67 22.13
C THR A 759 12.79 48.36 22.56
N VAL A 760 13.32 47.20 22.18
CA VAL A 760 12.65 45.92 22.44
C VAL A 760 12.94 45.41 23.86
N LEU A 761 11.87 45.03 24.56
CA LEU A 761 11.95 44.39 25.88
C LEU A 761 11.92 42.87 25.72
N ALA A 762 12.63 42.16 26.58
CA ALA A 762 12.57 40.70 26.70
C ALA A 762 12.48 40.30 28.17
N LEU A 763 11.74 39.24 28.46
CA LEU A 763 11.76 38.56 29.74
C LEU A 763 12.80 37.44 29.68
N VAL A 764 13.80 37.52 30.55
CA VAL A 764 14.85 36.51 30.72
C VAL A 764 14.73 35.95 32.13
N GLY A 765 14.32 34.68 32.23
CA GLY A 765 13.95 34.05 33.49
C GLY A 765 12.85 34.85 34.22
N LYS A 766 13.23 35.65 35.21
CA LYS A 766 12.35 36.54 35.99
C LYS A 766 12.65 38.03 35.82
N GLU A 767 13.61 38.40 34.97
CA GLU A 767 14.04 39.78 34.75
C GLU A 767 13.57 40.29 33.39
N VAL A 768 13.01 41.50 33.38
CA VAL A 768 12.73 42.21 32.14
C VAL A 768 13.96 43.04 31.80
N ILE A 769 14.55 42.74 30.65
CA ILE A 769 15.70 43.45 30.11
C ILE A 769 15.29 44.21 28.85
N LYS A 770 16.05 45.25 28.54
CA LYS A 770 16.07 45.89 27.23
C LYS A 770 17.46 45.69 26.65
N PHE A 771 17.59 45.36 25.37
CA PHE A 771 18.87 45.18 24.70
C PHE A 771 18.96 46.09 23.48
N GLN A 772 20.17 46.57 23.16
CA GLN A 772 20.39 47.50 22.06
C GLN A 772 20.62 46.78 20.73
N SER A 773 21.27 45.61 20.76
CA SER A 773 21.58 44.84 19.55
C SER A 773 21.49 43.34 19.79
N ALA A 774 21.03 42.62 18.78
CA ALA A 774 21.03 41.16 18.72
C ALA A 774 21.81 40.70 17.49
N LYS A 775 23.00 40.12 17.67
CA LYS A 775 23.84 39.61 16.58
C LYS A 775 23.63 38.10 16.43
N LEU A 776 23.23 37.64 15.24
CA LEU A 776 23.20 36.22 14.91
C LEU A 776 24.64 35.67 14.84
N ILE A 777 24.95 34.65 15.62
CA ILE A 777 26.29 34.06 15.72
C ILE A 777 26.34 32.60 15.26
N ASP A 778 25.19 31.92 15.16
CA ASP A 778 25.01 30.55 14.67
C ASP A 778 23.51 30.33 14.36
N LYS A 779 23.10 29.19 13.78
CA LYS A 779 21.69 28.88 13.47
C LYS A 779 20.81 29.06 14.71
N ASN A 780 19.87 30.03 14.64
CA ASN A 780 18.98 30.44 15.72
C ASN A 780 19.68 30.93 17.02
N LYS A 781 20.99 31.18 17.02
CA LYS A 781 21.75 31.63 18.20
C LYS A 781 22.14 33.10 18.07
N TYR A 782 21.81 33.90 19.07
CA TYR A 782 22.02 35.35 19.07
C TYR A 782 22.81 35.79 20.31
N LYS A 783 23.75 36.73 20.14
CA LYS A 783 24.39 37.48 21.23
C LYS A 783 23.67 38.82 21.39
N LEU A 784 23.11 39.06 22.58
CA LEU A 784 22.43 40.29 22.97
C LEU A 784 23.40 41.20 23.73
N SER A 785 23.55 42.44 23.29
CA SER A 785 24.47 43.42 23.90
C SER A 785 23.80 44.79 24.11
N GLY A 786 24.45 45.65 24.90
CA GLY A 786 23.88 46.94 25.32
C GLY A 786 22.66 46.76 26.24
N LEU A 787 22.80 45.91 27.27
CA LEU A 787 21.71 45.50 28.14
C LEU A 787 21.36 46.59 29.17
N ILE A 788 20.13 47.08 29.12
CA ILE A 788 19.52 47.85 30.21
C ILE A 788 18.67 46.89 31.04
N ARG A 789 19.15 46.62 32.25
CA ARG A 789 18.67 45.57 33.15
C ARG A 789 17.65 46.07 34.18
N GLY A 790 16.91 45.16 34.79
CA GLY A 790 15.94 45.46 35.85
C GLY A 790 14.80 46.40 35.41
N GLN A 791 14.36 46.28 34.16
CA GLN A 791 13.29 47.12 33.63
C GLN A 791 11.93 46.70 34.20
N LYS A 792 10.93 47.58 34.11
CA LYS A 792 9.55 47.29 34.53
C LYS A 792 9.45 46.67 35.95
N GLY A 793 10.29 47.13 36.87
CA GLY A 793 10.23 46.76 38.30
C GLY A 793 10.82 45.39 38.65
N THR A 794 11.41 44.66 37.70
CA THR A 794 12.12 43.42 38.02
C THR A 794 13.46 43.70 38.71
N LYS A 795 13.87 42.82 39.64
CA LYS A 795 15.20 42.89 40.27
C LYS A 795 16.24 42.29 39.34
N LYS A 796 17.43 42.91 39.29
CA LYS A 796 18.59 42.36 38.62
C LYS A 796 19.09 41.14 39.38
N TYR A 797 19.41 40.04 38.69
CA TYR A 797 20.00 38.85 39.29
C TYR A 797 20.92 38.10 38.32
N GLU A 798 21.81 37.24 38.80
CA GLU A 798 22.72 36.54 37.89
C GLU A 798 21.97 35.51 37.04
N HIS A 799 22.03 35.66 35.70
CA HIS A 799 21.35 34.76 34.78
C HIS A 799 22.13 33.45 34.64
N THR A 800 21.41 32.34 34.58
CA THR A 800 22.00 31.01 34.41
C THR A 800 21.58 30.40 33.07
N ALA A 801 22.42 29.52 32.51
CA ALA A 801 22.06 28.75 31.33
C ALA A 801 20.77 27.94 31.56
N GLY A 802 19.90 27.86 30.55
CA GLY A 802 18.61 27.17 30.63
C GLY A 802 17.43 28.05 31.03
N GLU A 803 17.65 29.31 31.43
CA GLU A 803 16.56 30.24 31.68
C GLU A 803 15.77 30.57 30.40
N LYS A 804 14.46 30.77 30.54
CA LYS A 804 13.57 31.10 29.41
C LYS A 804 13.84 32.51 28.90
N PHE A 805 13.85 32.68 27.58
CA PHE A 805 13.85 33.96 26.91
C PHE A 805 12.52 34.15 26.17
N VAL A 806 11.85 35.28 26.39
CA VAL A 806 10.61 35.65 25.69
C VAL A 806 10.73 37.10 25.23
N LEU A 807 10.55 37.36 23.94
CA LEU A 807 10.44 38.73 23.44
C LEU A 807 9.08 39.31 23.84
N LEU A 808 9.08 40.48 24.46
CA LEU A 808 7.85 41.17 24.88
C LEU A 808 7.37 42.10 23.77
N ASP A 809 6.66 41.53 22.80
CA ASP A 809 6.06 42.22 21.66
C ASP A 809 4.53 42.03 21.62
N HIS A 810 3.91 42.31 20.47
CA HIS A 810 2.47 42.20 20.25
C HIS A 810 1.94 40.76 20.25
N SER A 811 2.81 39.74 20.33
CA SER A 811 2.40 38.33 20.45
C SER A 811 1.99 37.95 21.89
N ILE A 812 2.24 38.81 22.87
CA ILE A 812 1.88 38.56 24.27
C ILE A 812 0.38 38.82 24.48
N ILE A 813 -0.33 37.80 24.95
CA ILE A 813 -1.74 37.87 25.29
C ILE A 813 -1.88 38.23 26.76
N SER A 814 -2.70 39.23 27.09
CA SER A 814 -3.00 39.59 28.48
C SER A 814 -4.50 39.80 28.69
N PHE A 815 -5.05 39.27 29.79
CA PHE A 815 -6.47 39.42 30.14
C PHE A 815 -6.69 39.31 31.65
N GLU A 816 -7.85 39.74 32.14
CA GLU A 816 -8.21 39.67 33.55
C GLU A 816 -8.62 38.26 33.99
N VAL A 817 -8.16 37.86 35.18
CA VAL A 817 -8.43 36.58 35.85
C VAL A 817 -8.97 36.79 37.26
N GLN A 818 -9.84 35.91 37.75
CA GLN A 818 -10.39 36.05 39.11
C GLN A 818 -9.30 35.82 40.17
N ARG A 819 -9.20 36.76 41.12
CA ARG A 819 -8.21 36.75 42.20
C ARG A 819 -8.36 35.51 43.09
N GLY A 820 -7.25 34.83 43.37
CA GLY A 820 -7.18 33.71 44.33
C GLY A 820 -7.86 32.41 43.90
N LYS A 821 -8.40 32.35 42.67
CA LYS A 821 -9.04 31.13 42.14
C LYS A 821 -8.13 30.41 41.16
N LYS A 822 -8.20 29.08 41.19
CA LYS A 822 -7.60 28.24 40.16
C LYS A 822 -8.40 28.41 38.86
N PHE A 823 -7.72 28.38 37.72
CA PHE A 823 -8.36 28.38 36.42
C PHE A 823 -7.59 27.48 35.46
N TYR A 824 -8.28 27.03 34.43
CA TYR A 824 -7.82 26.10 33.41
C TYR A 824 -7.76 26.84 32.08
N LEU A 825 -6.66 26.66 31.35
CA LEU A 825 -6.50 27.20 30.01
C LEU A 825 -6.42 26.08 28.96
N LYS A 826 -7.10 26.27 27.84
CA LYS A 826 -6.94 25.45 26.63
C LYS A 826 -6.56 26.36 25.47
N ALA A 827 -5.38 26.14 24.88
CA ALA A 827 -4.97 26.79 23.63
C ALA A 827 -5.34 25.88 22.46
N VAL A 828 -6.51 26.13 21.86
CA VAL A 828 -7.05 25.32 20.77
C VAL A 828 -6.52 25.87 19.45
N THR A 829 -5.61 25.13 18.81
CA THR A 829 -5.08 25.51 17.49
C THR A 829 -6.22 25.57 16.48
N TYR A 830 -6.16 26.52 15.53
CA TYR A 830 -7.12 26.57 14.42
C TYR A 830 -7.19 25.23 13.67
N GLY A 831 -8.40 24.68 13.56
CA GLY A 831 -8.68 23.36 12.99
C GLY A 831 -8.77 22.22 14.02
N ASP A 832 -8.36 22.40 15.28
CA ASP A 832 -8.57 21.40 16.35
C ASP A 832 -9.87 21.67 17.13
N SER A 833 -10.24 20.73 18.02
CA SER A 833 -11.40 20.88 18.91
C SER A 833 -11.01 21.14 20.37
N LEU A 834 -11.94 21.76 21.11
CA LEU A 834 -11.85 21.97 22.56
C LEU A 834 -11.68 20.65 23.32
N ASP A 835 -12.36 19.60 22.89
CA ASP A 835 -12.34 18.27 23.53
C ASP A 835 -10.99 17.57 23.35
N ASN A 836 -10.36 17.75 22.19
CA ASN A 836 -9.05 17.18 21.88
C ASN A 836 -7.89 17.95 22.53
N THR A 837 -8.15 19.11 23.14
CA THR A 837 -7.13 19.99 23.71
C THR A 837 -7.02 19.79 25.22
N LYS A 838 -5.82 19.42 25.71
CA LYS A 838 -5.56 19.26 27.15
C LYS A 838 -5.58 20.61 27.87
N ALA A 839 -6.25 20.64 29.03
CA ALA A 839 -6.26 21.78 29.93
C ALA A 839 -4.92 21.96 30.65
N LYS A 840 -4.48 23.22 30.82
CA LYS A 840 -3.37 23.60 31.71
C LYS A 840 -3.96 24.28 32.95
N LEU A 841 -3.86 23.61 34.10
CA LEU A 841 -4.25 24.17 35.39
C LEU A 841 -3.22 25.21 35.84
N LEU A 842 -3.69 26.39 36.20
CA LEU A 842 -2.85 27.47 36.69
C LEU A 842 -3.43 28.05 37.99
N ILE A 843 -2.50 28.41 38.88
CA ILE A 843 -2.80 29.07 40.16
C ILE A 843 -1.92 30.31 40.20
N LYS A 844 -2.53 31.50 40.07
CA LYS A 844 -1.79 32.75 40.29
C LYS A 844 -2.04 33.21 41.73
N ASN A 845 -1.07 32.93 42.59
CA ASN A 845 -1.05 33.49 43.94
C ASN A 845 -0.54 34.92 43.82
N PHE A 846 -1.39 35.91 44.07
CA PHE A 846 -0.98 37.30 44.15
C PHE A 846 -0.26 37.51 45.50
N SER A 847 1.05 37.71 45.48
CA SER A 847 1.79 38.29 46.61
C SER A 847 1.92 39.79 46.42
#